data_AF-M4A4L4-F1
#
_entry.id   AF-M4A4L4-F1
#
_cell.length_a   1.000
_cell.length_b   1.000
_cell.length_c   1.000
_cell.angle_alpha   90.00
_cell.angle_beta   90.00
_cell.angle_gamma   90.00
#
_symmetry.space_group_name_H-M   'P 1'
#
loop_
_entity.id
_entity.type
_entity.pdbx_description
1 polymer ?
#
loop_
_entity_poly.entity_id
_entity_poly.type
_entity_poly.pdbx_seq_one_letter_code
_entity_poly.pdbx_strand_id
1 'polypeptide(L)'
;MMLSSGKISQATFTKVKDGFELLQDTLKSAQSSEMQLLGEAKRRQAELERLQVEVRSPEEQRGPPEEPDGEVSKLRRQLLQAHNELRAAEDREHAARHGVQRLWEEKQHLEREIQTQPAELESNTDMLKDKHDALKKEVAQRQLDVRTLTEDLETLETLLLKEQKELEEKMEMIEIKEAEKAQLGCTPSRIIQGTERKRSLWEVAMKKMDSLNTELSETKHQMRSANEGNQSLEVVKEEVMQELERLRARIAARQRENRQLLKKQEICQEESSELMGSRGILEMKMHNLMTDRKQLYESRSLQLRKKNKQVEALRRMEHAVSMATEQLACTQSAYENIQLQVLDAVPEREASARQRMELEKEIDALAAGFEKRVSMAEEEKQKKRQNGVIQELLRESNHLREELHNLRCLRQIKAEERSKKHRERLKAEQLSERIQEELRERELIIMDHNKLNAVLQRRISQYSKLCDKFLEEKNNYARLKQIASQTISELTEQLNILENEMEILRSVADSKDRLLIEARMKVSSSSKMREKLRNEISKFTWKRHQIHQQHEDNKLELVNLTQMIKFHEGLLLEVKRSHEKAIQRRSFLGMRLLEQDKVLSNFYEQVKDLEAAVAKSNRATETVEKDVRELQIEINDEKRQIDLKKRKVLLKRKLEEEIIMLQIELSEARDATLKSVTRTLEYRELKGDDPPAPELVKKMEQLEVNLAECERRLLGKELLVERVTRMSKPLGEQAESCRVHSLSVAKKLNEARAKIFNINLCLMAVSAELSMKRAVALSEHRQLKEREQQLSEARDKMLESVVESESKDEASPPSELDNKAEQLSEARDKVLESAVEANKSEDEASPPSELHRKMEELPERESQQQPEEEGAEQEAGPSKPPEEQAETSRLDGFNNLSPSEKMTECQLEPVPKAPWYFGVEEVWRRVVRDRRLRQREKEEKKRLAEENKWRQLPNGVYTTAEARPNAYIPLDDRLGLPVPFGRFPPVKPRPQGAYMRHYRNQTVKPWNF
;
A
#
# COMPACT_ATOMS: atom_id res chain seq x y z
N MET A 1 -65.89 67.50 81.41
CA MET A 1 -66.24 66.14 81.88
C MET A 1 -65.34 65.63 83.02
N MET A 2 -64.00 65.79 82.99
CA MET A 2 -63.15 65.34 84.12
C MET A 2 -63.35 66.14 85.44
N LEU A 3 -63.78 67.40 85.34
CA LEU A 3 -64.03 68.29 86.49
C LEU A 3 -65.36 67.99 87.21
N SER A 4 -66.37 67.52 86.48
CA SER A 4 -67.70 67.15 87.00
C SER A 4 -67.75 65.75 87.62
N SER A 5 -66.63 65.02 87.63
CA SER A 5 -66.49 63.66 88.18
C SER A 5 -65.47 63.59 89.33
N GLY A 6 -65.06 64.73 89.89
CA GLY A 6 -64.20 64.83 91.07
C GLY A 6 -62.75 64.38 90.89
N LYS A 7 -62.33 63.97 89.69
CA LYS A 7 -61.01 63.38 89.45
C LYS A 7 -59.88 64.39 89.19
N ILE A 8 -60.19 65.66 88.96
CA ILE A 8 -59.17 66.72 88.85
C ILE A 8 -59.71 68.04 89.42
N SER A 9 -58.91 68.77 90.20
CA SER A 9 -59.31 70.02 90.83
C SER A 9 -59.27 71.20 89.86
N GLN A 10 -60.07 72.23 90.14
CA GLN A 10 -60.31 73.35 89.22
C GLN A 10 -59.04 74.12 88.83
N ALA A 11 -58.01 74.11 89.70
CA ALA A 11 -56.73 74.79 89.50
C ALA A 11 -55.82 74.16 88.43
N THR A 12 -56.05 72.91 88.00
CA THR A 12 -55.28 72.30 86.91
C THR A 12 -55.90 72.55 85.54
N PHE A 13 -57.21 72.80 85.47
CA PHE A 13 -57.93 73.08 84.22
C PHE A 13 -57.59 74.47 83.66
N THR A 14 -57.46 75.48 84.53
CA THR A 14 -57.05 76.84 84.14
C THR A 14 -55.67 76.86 83.48
N LYS A 15 -54.66 76.20 84.10
CA LYS A 15 -53.30 76.11 83.53
C LYS A 15 -53.24 75.52 82.12
N VAL A 16 -54.13 74.59 81.77
CA VAL A 16 -54.18 73.99 80.42
C VAL A 16 -54.86 74.93 79.42
N LYS A 17 -55.82 75.75 79.86
CA LYS A 17 -56.48 76.76 79.01
C LYS A 17 -55.50 77.88 78.63
N ASP A 18 -54.76 78.42 79.59
CA ASP A 18 -53.83 79.53 79.36
C ASP A 18 -52.71 79.16 78.35
N GLY A 19 -52.27 77.88 78.36
CA GLY A 19 -51.29 77.37 77.40
C GLY A 19 -51.81 77.23 75.96
N PHE A 20 -53.12 77.12 75.76
CA PHE A 20 -53.73 77.04 74.42
C PHE A 20 -53.82 78.43 73.77
N GLU A 21 -54.10 79.48 74.56
CA GLU A 21 -54.27 80.85 74.06
C GLU A 21 -52.95 81.42 73.48
N LEU A 22 -51.81 81.16 74.14
CA LEU A 22 -50.48 81.59 73.65
C LEU A 22 -50.10 80.99 72.28
N LEU A 23 -50.56 79.77 72.00
CA LEU A 23 -50.26 79.06 70.74
C LEU A 23 -51.16 79.54 69.58
N GLN A 24 -52.31 80.14 69.90
CA GLN A 24 -53.22 80.70 68.89
C GLN A 24 -52.72 82.04 68.31
N ASP A 25 -52.03 82.86 69.11
CA ASP A 25 -51.54 84.18 68.65
C ASP A 25 -50.27 84.09 67.80
N THR A 26 -49.43 83.09 68.02
CA THR A 26 -48.25 82.82 67.18
C THR A 26 -48.61 82.37 65.77
N LEU A 27 -49.78 81.75 65.57
CA LEU A 27 -50.27 81.36 64.23
C LEU A 27 -50.71 82.57 63.40
N LYS A 28 -51.29 83.60 64.03
CA LYS A 28 -51.84 84.79 63.33
C LYS A 28 -50.74 85.66 62.70
N SER A 29 -49.57 85.75 63.33
CA SER A 29 -48.45 86.56 62.81
C SER A 29 -47.75 85.91 61.60
N ALA A 30 -47.79 84.59 61.46
CA ALA A 30 -47.26 83.90 60.29
C ALA A 30 -48.08 84.24 59.03
N GLN A 31 -49.41 84.14 59.11
CA GLN A 31 -50.32 84.33 57.97
C GLN A 31 -50.26 85.74 57.34
N SER A 32 -49.96 86.79 58.13
CA SER A 32 -49.84 88.15 57.59
C SER A 32 -48.58 88.37 56.75
N SER A 33 -47.51 87.61 57.00
CA SER A 33 -46.26 87.69 56.23
C SER A 33 -46.38 87.10 54.82
N GLU A 34 -47.10 85.98 54.68
CA GLU A 34 -47.31 85.27 53.42
C GLU A 34 -48.09 86.13 52.40
N MET A 35 -49.11 86.85 52.88
CA MET A 35 -49.94 87.77 52.09
C MET A 35 -49.14 88.91 51.43
N GLN A 36 -48.01 89.35 52.03
CA GLN A 36 -47.20 90.43 51.46
C GLN A 36 -46.39 89.97 50.24
N LEU A 37 -45.76 88.79 50.31
CA LEU A 37 -44.95 88.23 49.21
C LEU A 37 -45.78 87.98 47.95
N LEU A 38 -47.02 87.51 48.10
CA LEU A 38 -47.98 87.33 47.00
C LEU A 38 -48.34 88.64 46.27
N GLY A 39 -48.24 89.79 46.94
CA GLY A 39 -48.50 91.11 46.38
C GLY A 39 -47.34 91.68 45.53
N GLU A 40 -46.13 91.13 45.65
CA GLU A 40 -44.97 91.54 44.84
C GLU A 40 -44.90 90.79 43.51
N ALA A 41 -45.19 89.48 43.53
CA ALA A 41 -45.21 88.64 42.33
C ALA A 41 -46.17 89.19 41.24
N LYS A 42 -47.37 89.59 41.63
CA LYS A 42 -48.39 90.13 40.69
C LYS A 42 -47.96 91.42 40.00
N ARG A 43 -47.11 92.25 40.62
CA ARG A 43 -46.63 93.52 40.02
C ARG A 43 -45.62 93.28 38.90
N ARG A 44 -44.72 92.30 39.06
CA ARG A 44 -43.72 91.92 38.04
C ARG A 44 -44.36 91.38 36.75
N GLN A 45 -45.52 90.72 36.85
CA GLN A 45 -46.19 90.12 35.69
C GLN A 45 -46.80 91.18 34.76
N ALA A 46 -47.37 92.27 35.32
CA ALA A 46 -47.97 93.35 34.53
C ALA A 46 -46.96 94.17 33.70
N GLU A 47 -45.68 94.24 34.12
CA GLU A 47 -44.63 94.94 33.37
C GLU A 47 -44.22 94.19 32.08
N LEU A 48 -44.28 92.85 32.07
CA LEU A 48 -43.95 92.03 30.91
C LEU A 48 -44.99 92.14 29.80
N GLU A 49 -46.28 92.14 30.16
CA GLU A 49 -47.39 92.25 29.20
C GLU A 49 -47.36 93.58 28.43
N ARG A 50 -46.93 94.67 29.09
CA ARG A 50 -46.85 96.00 28.48
C ARG A 50 -45.79 96.08 27.35
N LEU A 51 -44.66 95.37 27.48
CA LEU A 51 -43.58 95.41 26.50
C LEU A 51 -43.86 94.57 25.23
N GLN A 52 -44.74 93.58 25.28
CA GLN A 52 -45.08 92.78 24.09
C GLN A 52 -46.02 93.50 23.10
N VAL A 53 -46.73 94.55 23.54
CA VAL A 53 -47.68 95.29 22.70
C VAL A 53 -46.98 96.26 21.73
N GLU A 54 -45.80 96.79 22.06
CA GLU A 54 -45.14 97.85 21.27
C GLU A 54 -44.46 97.37 19.96
N VAL A 55 -44.18 96.07 19.79
CA VAL A 55 -43.39 95.56 18.65
C VAL A 55 -44.23 95.01 17.49
N ARG A 56 -45.55 94.84 17.66
CA ARG A 56 -46.46 94.52 16.52
C ARG A 56 -46.97 95.78 15.84
N SER A 57 -46.06 96.46 15.13
CA SER A 57 -46.40 97.50 14.15
C SER A 57 -45.48 97.38 12.92
N PRO A 58 -45.91 97.78 11.70
CA PRO A 58 -47.22 98.27 11.29
C PRO A 58 -47.93 97.37 10.26
N GLU A 59 -48.99 97.91 9.64
CA GLU A 59 -49.58 97.49 8.36
C GLU A 59 -50.38 96.18 8.31
N GLU A 60 -51.36 96.12 9.21
CA GLU A 60 -52.72 95.88 8.73
C GLU A 60 -53.10 96.95 7.69
N GLN A 61 -53.30 96.56 6.42
CA GLN A 61 -54.05 97.38 5.46
C GLN A 61 -54.60 96.56 4.29
N ARG A 62 -55.91 96.27 4.38
CA ARG A 62 -56.85 95.99 3.27
C ARG A 62 -56.40 94.98 2.19
N GLY A 63 -56.82 93.73 2.34
CA GLY A 63 -57.20 92.92 1.16
C GLY A 63 -58.46 93.53 0.53
N PRO A 64 -58.44 93.85 -0.77
CA PRO A 64 -58.82 92.93 -1.86
C PRO A 64 -57.68 92.79 -2.90
N PRO A 65 -57.84 92.11 -4.06
CA PRO A 65 -58.95 91.27 -4.53
C PRO A 65 -58.53 89.80 -4.75
N GLU A 66 -59.41 89.00 -5.35
CA GLU A 66 -59.05 87.68 -5.90
C GLU A 66 -58.17 87.84 -7.16
N GLU A 67 -56.91 87.42 -7.07
CA GLU A 67 -56.06 87.07 -8.21
C GLU A 67 -55.53 85.63 -8.02
N PRO A 68 -55.26 84.88 -9.11
CA PRO A 68 -55.46 83.43 -9.11
C PRO A 68 -54.41 82.60 -8.38
N ASP A 69 -54.81 81.38 -8.01
CA ASP A 69 -54.08 80.46 -7.13
C ASP A 69 -52.63 80.15 -7.55
N GLY A 70 -51.70 80.50 -6.66
CA GLY A 70 -50.35 79.93 -6.55
C GLY A 70 -50.13 79.31 -5.16
N GLU A 71 -49.32 78.25 -5.07
CA GLU A 71 -49.28 77.33 -3.93
C GLU A 71 -48.92 77.94 -2.56
N VAL A 72 -48.27 79.11 -2.54
CA VAL A 72 -47.91 79.86 -1.33
C VAL A 72 -49.14 80.17 -0.46
N SER A 73 -50.30 80.39 -1.09
CA SER A 73 -51.58 80.69 -0.41
C SER A 73 -52.20 79.49 0.33
N LYS A 74 -51.72 78.25 0.08
CA LYS A 74 -52.21 77.04 0.76
C LYS A 74 -51.50 76.82 2.11
N LEU A 75 -50.16 76.93 2.13
CA LEU A 75 -49.37 76.71 3.36
C LEU A 75 -49.67 77.73 4.46
N ARG A 76 -49.86 79.01 4.11
CA ARG A 76 -50.17 80.07 5.10
C ARG A 76 -51.55 79.90 5.74
N ARG A 77 -52.50 79.26 5.03
CA ARG A 77 -53.87 78.98 5.50
C ARG A 77 -53.87 77.86 6.55
N GLN A 78 -53.06 76.82 6.34
CA GLN A 78 -52.95 75.66 7.24
C GLN A 78 -52.39 76.04 8.62
N LEU A 79 -51.38 76.91 8.70
CA LEU A 79 -50.79 77.33 9.98
C LEU A 79 -51.78 78.14 10.84
N LEU A 80 -52.58 79.00 10.21
CA LEU A 80 -53.54 79.88 10.88
C LEU A 80 -54.75 79.08 11.42
N GLN A 81 -55.15 78.02 10.72
CA GLN A 81 -56.22 77.13 11.16
C GLN A 81 -55.85 76.39 12.47
N ALA A 82 -54.65 75.80 12.52
CA ALA A 82 -54.17 75.06 13.70
C ALA A 82 -54.10 75.92 14.98
N HIS A 83 -53.71 77.19 14.88
CA HIS A 83 -53.64 78.10 16.04
C HIS A 83 -55.02 78.46 16.62
N ASN A 84 -56.04 78.55 15.76
CA ASN A 84 -57.40 78.87 16.19
C ASN A 84 -58.09 77.67 16.86
N GLU A 85 -57.81 76.45 16.38
CA GLU A 85 -58.35 75.21 16.95
C GLU A 85 -57.87 74.97 18.40
N LEU A 86 -56.61 75.30 18.72
CA LEU A 86 -56.07 75.22 20.07
C LEU A 86 -56.81 76.13 21.05
N ARG A 87 -56.95 77.42 20.70
CA ARG A 87 -57.59 78.42 21.58
C ARG A 87 -59.06 78.08 21.87
N ALA A 88 -59.77 77.57 20.87
CA ALA A 88 -61.16 77.12 21.02
C ALA A 88 -61.32 75.86 21.90
N ALA A 89 -60.25 75.14 22.24
CA ALA A 89 -60.29 74.02 23.18
C ALA A 89 -60.22 74.50 24.64
N GLU A 90 -59.39 75.50 24.93
CA GLU A 90 -59.17 76.07 26.27
C GLU A 90 -60.47 76.67 26.85
N ASP A 91 -61.21 77.46 26.04
CA ASP A 91 -62.48 78.06 26.45
C ASP A 91 -63.55 77.03 26.88
N ARG A 92 -63.55 75.83 26.29
CA ARG A 92 -64.51 74.76 26.64
C ARG A 92 -64.26 74.18 28.03
N GLU A 93 -63.00 74.11 28.46
CA GLU A 93 -62.66 73.56 29.77
C GLU A 93 -63.16 74.48 30.90
N HIS A 94 -63.01 75.79 30.73
CA HIS A 94 -63.49 76.78 31.70
C HIS A 94 -65.02 76.75 31.85
N ALA A 95 -65.77 76.59 30.76
CA ALA A 95 -67.23 76.50 30.80
C ALA A 95 -67.72 75.26 31.58
N ALA A 96 -67.04 74.11 31.43
CA ALA A 96 -67.42 72.87 32.11
C ALA A 96 -67.31 72.98 33.64
N ARG A 97 -66.25 73.62 34.14
CA ARG A 97 -65.99 73.74 35.59
C ARG A 97 -67.09 74.53 36.32
N HIS A 98 -67.64 75.59 35.72
CA HIS A 98 -68.75 76.36 36.31
C HIS A 98 -70.10 75.61 36.28
N GLY A 99 -70.29 74.65 35.38
CA GLY A 99 -71.53 73.86 35.31
C GLY A 99 -71.76 73.00 36.54
N VAL A 100 -70.70 72.34 37.03
CA VAL A 100 -70.74 71.38 38.14
C VAL A 100 -71.21 72.03 39.46
N GLN A 101 -70.79 73.27 39.73
CA GLN A 101 -71.01 73.89 41.03
C GLN A 101 -72.49 74.23 41.30
N ARG A 102 -73.28 74.56 40.27
CA ARG A 102 -74.71 74.91 40.42
C ARG A 102 -75.58 73.71 40.81
N LEU A 103 -75.32 72.54 40.24
CA LEU A 103 -76.10 71.31 40.50
C LEU A 103 -75.99 70.82 41.95
N TRP A 104 -74.95 71.24 42.67
CA TRP A 104 -74.74 70.84 44.06
C TRP A 104 -75.69 71.56 45.03
N GLU A 105 -76.10 72.78 44.71
CA GLU A 105 -76.91 73.63 45.59
C GLU A 105 -78.41 73.24 45.55
N GLU A 106 -78.94 72.90 44.36
CA GLU A 106 -80.35 72.51 44.18
C GLU A 106 -80.75 71.29 45.03
N LYS A 107 -79.84 70.32 45.18
CA LYS A 107 -80.10 69.08 45.93
C LYS A 107 -80.53 69.36 47.38
N GLN A 108 -79.92 70.33 48.07
CA GLN A 108 -80.19 70.59 49.48
C GLN A 108 -81.58 71.17 49.77
N HIS A 109 -82.29 71.69 48.76
CA HIS A 109 -83.60 72.30 49.00
C HIS A 109 -84.70 71.24 49.16
N LEU A 110 -84.71 70.23 48.28
CA LEU A 110 -85.78 69.22 48.19
C LEU A 110 -85.86 68.31 49.43
N GLU A 111 -84.75 68.09 50.13
CA GLU A 111 -84.69 67.19 51.31
C GLU A 111 -85.50 67.69 52.52
N ARG A 112 -85.98 68.96 52.52
CA ARG A 112 -86.69 69.58 53.68
C ARG A 112 -88.22 69.49 53.64
N GLU A 113 -88.84 69.25 52.48
CA GLU A 113 -90.30 69.40 52.31
C GLU A 113 -91.13 68.16 52.74
N ILE A 114 -90.50 67.00 52.93
CA ILE A 114 -91.18 65.69 53.00
C ILE A 114 -91.84 65.37 54.36
N GLN A 115 -91.60 66.15 55.42
CA GLN A 115 -91.75 65.66 56.82
C GLN A 115 -93.08 65.90 57.56
N THR A 116 -94.17 66.39 56.95
CA THR A 116 -95.26 67.07 57.72
C THR A 116 -96.71 66.52 57.72
N GLN A 117 -97.11 65.41 57.09
CA GLN A 117 -98.53 64.93 57.11
C GLN A 117 -98.72 63.38 57.06
N PRO A 118 -99.58 62.75 57.90
CA PRO A 118 -99.83 61.28 57.81
C PRO A 118 -101.28 60.73 57.77
N ALA A 119 -102.34 61.45 58.16
CA ALA A 119 -103.60 60.80 58.59
C ALA A 119 -104.54 60.23 57.50
N GLU A 120 -104.47 60.69 56.24
CA GLU A 120 -105.37 60.22 55.16
C GLU A 120 -104.88 58.93 54.44
N LEU A 121 -103.73 58.39 54.84
CA LEU A 121 -103.05 57.28 54.16
C LEU A 121 -103.57 55.88 54.55
N GLU A 122 -104.18 55.71 55.72
CA GLU A 122 -104.53 54.38 56.24
C GLU A 122 -105.74 53.73 55.56
N SER A 123 -106.82 54.48 55.28
CA SER A 123 -107.99 53.94 54.55
C SER A 123 -107.67 53.63 53.08
N ASN A 124 -106.85 54.47 52.45
CA ASN A 124 -106.39 54.24 51.09
C ASN A 124 -105.46 53.02 50.97
N THR A 125 -104.68 52.69 52.01
CA THR A 125 -103.74 51.56 51.94
C THR A 125 -104.43 50.19 51.93
N ASP A 126 -105.58 50.00 52.59
CA ASP A 126 -106.29 48.71 52.56
C ASP A 126 -106.96 48.44 51.19
N MET A 127 -107.63 49.45 50.61
CA MET A 127 -108.15 49.40 49.24
C MET A 127 -107.05 49.19 48.17
N LEU A 128 -105.82 49.65 48.45
CA LEU A 128 -104.66 49.40 47.60
C LEU A 128 -104.09 47.99 47.80
N LYS A 129 -104.15 47.39 49.01
CA LYS A 129 -103.71 46.02 49.28
C LYS A 129 -104.50 44.99 48.48
N ASP A 130 -105.84 45.07 48.47
CA ASP A 130 -106.66 44.10 47.71
C ASP A 130 -106.39 44.16 46.19
N LYS A 131 -106.26 45.38 45.64
CA LYS A 131 -105.86 45.57 44.23
C LYS A 131 -104.44 45.09 43.95
N HIS A 132 -103.52 45.32 44.89
CA HIS A 132 -102.14 44.86 44.82
C HIS A 132 -102.05 43.33 44.86
N ASP A 133 -102.88 42.64 45.64
CA ASP A 133 -102.91 41.18 45.72
C ASP A 133 -103.61 40.52 44.53
N ALA A 134 -104.60 41.19 43.91
CA ALA A 134 -105.12 40.80 42.60
C ALA A 134 -104.04 40.94 41.50
N LEU A 135 -103.35 42.08 41.44
CA LEU A 135 -102.25 42.32 40.51
C LEU A 135 -101.07 41.35 40.75
N LYS A 136 -100.75 40.97 42.00
CA LYS A 136 -99.74 39.94 42.29
C LYS A 136 -100.09 38.60 41.66
N LYS A 137 -101.36 38.18 41.68
CA LYS A 137 -101.79 36.91 41.07
C LYS A 137 -101.66 36.96 39.54
N GLU A 138 -102.05 38.08 38.93
CA GLU A 138 -101.90 38.28 37.48
C GLU A 138 -100.42 38.40 37.05
N VAL A 139 -99.58 39.04 37.88
CA VAL A 139 -98.12 39.09 37.69
C VAL A 139 -97.50 37.71 37.88
N ALA A 140 -97.93 36.92 38.86
CA ALA A 140 -97.46 35.54 39.05
C ALA A 140 -97.84 34.65 37.86
N GLN A 141 -99.04 34.82 37.30
CA GLN A 141 -99.47 34.12 36.08
C GLN A 141 -98.58 34.53 34.88
N ARG A 142 -98.41 35.82 34.60
CA ARG A 142 -97.51 36.27 33.52
C ARG A 142 -96.05 35.90 33.74
N GLN A 143 -95.58 35.81 34.99
CA GLN A 143 -94.24 35.31 35.30
C GLN A 143 -94.09 33.83 35.02
N LEU A 144 -95.16 33.03 35.13
CA LEU A 144 -95.15 31.63 34.71
C LEU A 144 -95.13 31.53 33.19
N ASP A 145 -96.01 32.28 32.51
CA ASP A 145 -96.09 32.29 31.04
C ASP A 145 -94.77 32.78 30.39
N VAL A 146 -94.12 33.79 30.99
CA VAL A 146 -92.79 34.26 30.57
C VAL A 146 -91.73 33.17 30.79
N ARG A 147 -91.77 32.41 31.90
CA ARG A 147 -90.80 31.32 32.13
C ARG A 147 -90.95 30.22 31.09
N THR A 148 -92.17 29.76 30.80
CA THR A 148 -92.40 28.76 29.75
C THR A 148 -91.95 29.25 28.37
N LEU A 149 -92.21 30.52 28.03
CA LEU A 149 -91.72 31.09 26.77
C LEU A 149 -90.20 31.32 26.74
N THR A 150 -89.56 31.49 27.90
CA THR A 150 -88.09 31.58 28.00
C THR A 150 -87.47 30.20 27.84
N GLU A 151 -88.05 29.16 28.44
CA GLU A 151 -87.66 27.75 28.27
C GLU A 151 -87.84 27.30 26.79
N ASP A 152 -88.93 27.71 26.13
CA ASP A 152 -89.14 27.48 24.70
C ASP A 152 -88.11 28.24 23.83
N LEU A 153 -87.75 29.48 24.18
CA LEU A 153 -86.70 30.22 23.47
C LEU A 153 -85.31 29.60 23.70
N GLU A 154 -84.96 29.20 24.91
CA GLU A 154 -83.70 28.51 25.22
C GLU A 154 -83.59 27.17 24.47
N THR A 155 -84.67 26.40 24.38
CA THR A 155 -84.66 25.17 23.57
C THR A 155 -84.49 25.45 22.07
N LEU A 156 -85.13 26.49 21.53
CA LEU A 156 -84.93 26.93 20.14
C LEU A 156 -83.51 27.47 19.87
N GLU A 157 -82.93 28.24 20.80
CA GLU A 157 -81.54 28.71 20.71
C GLU A 157 -80.55 27.54 20.75
N THR A 158 -80.76 26.55 21.62
CA THR A 158 -79.89 25.35 21.64
C THR A 158 -80.03 24.46 20.41
N LEU A 159 -81.16 24.53 19.67
CA LEU A 159 -81.32 23.88 18.37
C LEU A 159 -80.62 24.67 17.26
N LEU A 160 -80.80 25.99 17.21
CA LEU A 160 -80.09 26.86 16.26
C LEU A 160 -78.56 26.75 16.41
N LEU A 161 -78.03 26.67 17.63
CA LEU A 161 -76.61 26.46 17.89
C LEU A 161 -76.09 25.07 17.48
N LYS A 162 -76.95 24.06 17.36
CA LYS A 162 -76.57 22.74 16.83
C LYS A 162 -76.54 22.77 15.30
N GLU A 163 -77.58 23.33 14.67
CA GLU A 163 -77.64 23.51 13.22
C GLU A 163 -76.49 24.39 12.69
N GLN A 164 -76.10 25.45 13.44
CA GLN A 164 -74.93 26.28 13.11
C GLN A 164 -73.63 25.47 13.16
N LYS A 165 -73.39 24.68 14.21
CA LYS A 165 -72.19 23.83 14.30
C LYS A 165 -72.15 22.77 13.21
N GLU A 166 -73.29 22.14 12.91
CA GLU A 166 -73.38 21.20 11.81
C GLU A 166 -73.11 21.85 10.44
N LEU A 167 -73.45 23.13 10.25
CA LEU A 167 -73.12 23.90 9.06
C LEU A 167 -71.62 24.24 9.01
N GLU A 168 -71.01 24.63 10.12
CA GLU A 168 -69.57 24.89 10.25
C GLU A 168 -68.75 23.62 9.92
N GLU A 169 -69.09 22.47 10.51
CA GLU A 169 -68.47 21.18 10.22
C GLU A 169 -68.60 20.79 8.73
N LYS A 170 -69.77 21.06 8.12
CA LYS A 170 -70.00 20.81 6.68
C LYS A 170 -69.17 21.76 5.80
N MET A 171 -68.93 23.01 6.24
CA MET A 171 -68.07 23.96 5.52
C MET A 171 -66.59 23.58 5.59
N GLU A 172 -66.06 23.23 6.78
CA GLU A 172 -64.67 22.77 6.92
C GLU A 172 -64.39 21.53 6.05
N MET A 173 -65.33 20.58 6.01
CA MET A 173 -65.24 19.40 5.14
C MET A 173 -65.23 19.75 3.64
N ILE A 174 -65.89 20.83 3.22
CA ILE A 174 -65.83 21.31 1.83
C ILE A 174 -64.45 21.92 1.54
N GLU A 175 -63.93 22.80 2.41
CA GLU A 175 -62.61 23.42 2.23
C GLU A 175 -61.48 22.37 2.13
N ILE A 176 -61.51 21.36 2.99
CA ILE A 176 -60.56 20.23 2.94
C ILE A 176 -60.64 19.50 1.58
N LYS A 177 -61.86 19.26 1.07
CA LYS A 177 -62.06 18.54 -0.21
C LYS A 177 -61.68 19.39 -1.43
N GLU A 178 -61.85 20.71 -1.37
CA GLU A 178 -61.35 21.61 -2.41
C GLU A 178 -59.82 21.71 -2.40
N ALA A 179 -59.19 21.72 -1.22
CA ALA A 179 -57.74 21.67 -1.09
C ALA A 179 -57.13 20.37 -1.64
N GLU A 180 -57.74 19.20 -1.34
CA GLU A 180 -57.34 17.91 -1.91
C GLU A 180 -57.44 17.91 -3.45
N LYS A 181 -58.53 18.45 -4.01
CA LYS A 181 -58.75 18.58 -5.46
C LYS A 181 -57.69 19.46 -6.14
N ALA A 182 -57.32 20.59 -5.51
CA ALA A 182 -56.27 21.48 -6.00
C ALA A 182 -54.88 20.81 -5.96
N GLN A 183 -54.58 20.01 -4.94
CA GLN A 183 -53.33 19.26 -4.84
C GLN A 183 -53.22 18.17 -5.91
N LEU A 184 -54.30 17.42 -6.17
CA LEU A 184 -54.33 16.39 -7.22
C LEU A 184 -54.10 16.97 -8.62
N GLY A 185 -54.69 18.14 -8.94
CA GLY A 185 -54.45 18.85 -10.20
C GLY A 185 -52.99 19.23 -10.47
N CYS A 186 -52.18 19.39 -9.42
CA CYS A 186 -50.76 19.73 -9.51
C CYS A 186 -49.81 18.52 -9.62
N THR A 187 -50.32 17.27 -9.58
CA THR A 187 -49.47 16.08 -9.61
C THR A 187 -48.82 15.78 -10.99
N PRO A 188 -49.50 15.93 -12.15
CA PRO A 188 -48.87 15.60 -13.44
C PRO A 188 -47.72 16.53 -13.81
N SER A 189 -47.87 17.84 -13.54
CA SER A 189 -46.84 18.85 -13.84
C SER A 189 -45.58 18.67 -12.99
N ARG A 190 -45.72 18.27 -11.71
CA ARG A 190 -44.59 17.90 -10.84
C ARG A 190 -43.85 16.66 -11.35
N ILE A 191 -44.56 15.66 -11.88
CA ILE A 191 -43.95 14.46 -12.45
C ILE A 191 -43.16 14.81 -13.73
N ILE A 192 -43.75 15.58 -14.65
CA ILE A 192 -43.08 16.01 -15.90
C ILE A 192 -41.77 16.75 -15.59
N GLN A 193 -41.82 17.80 -14.76
CA GLN A 193 -40.61 18.53 -14.34
C GLN A 193 -39.58 17.62 -13.63
N GLY A 194 -40.04 16.63 -12.86
CA GLY A 194 -39.19 15.62 -12.24
C GLY A 194 -38.46 14.73 -13.26
N THR A 195 -39.12 14.36 -14.36
CA THR A 195 -38.51 13.56 -15.44
C THR A 195 -37.54 14.36 -16.30
N GLU A 196 -37.83 15.63 -16.57
CA GLU A 196 -36.95 16.52 -17.33
C GLU A 196 -35.65 16.83 -16.57
N ARG A 197 -35.74 17.11 -15.27
CA ARG A 197 -34.57 17.29 -14.40
C ARG A 197 -33.70 16.03 -14.34
N LYS A 198 -34.30 14.84 -14.34
CA LYS A 198 -33.56 13.57 -14.41
C LYS A 198 -32.89 13.36 -15.77
N ARG A 199 -33.55 13.73 -16.87
CA ARG A 199 -32.98 13.67 -18.23
C ARG A 199 -31.79 14.60 -18.40
N SER A 200 -31.89 15.87 -17.99
CA SER A 200 -30.78 16.82 -18.11
C SER A 200 -29.59 16.45 -17.22
N LEU A 201 -29.82 15.92 -16.02
CA LEU A 201 -28.77 15.34 -15.18
C LEU A 201 -28.10 14.12 -15.84
N TRP A 202 -28.85 13.26 -16.51
CA TRP A 202 -28.32 12.11 -17.23
C TRP A 202 -27.49 12.55 -18.45
N GLU A 203 -27.95 13.51 -19.25
CA GLU A 203 -27.18 14.06 -20.38
C GLU A 203 -25.87 14.73 -19.95
N VAL A 204 -25.88 15.46 -18.83
CA VAL A 204 -24.66 16.06 -18.25
C VAL A 204 -23.71 14.98 -17.72
N ALA A 205 -24.23 13.91 -17.11
CA ALA A 205 -23.44 12.76 -16.69
C ALA A 205 -22.85 12.00 -17.89
N MET A 206 -23.62 11.84 -18.98
CA MET A 206 -23.20 11.19 -20.21
C MET A 206 -22.06 11.96 -20.88
N LYS A 207 -22.21 13.28 -21.09
CA LYS A 207 -21.15 14.14 -21.64
C LYS A 207 -19.86 14.12 -20.80
N LYS A 208 -19.98 14.02 -19.47
CA LYS A 208 -18.83 13.84 -18.56
C LYS A 208 -18.19 12.45 -18.66
N MET A 209 -18.99 11.41 -18.88
CA MET A 209 -18.47 10.07 -19.10
C MET A 209 -17.73 10.00 -20.44
N ASP A 210 -18.26 10.62 -21.49
CA ASP A 210 -17.61 10.71 -22.80
C ASP A 210 -16.30 11.49 -22.73
N SER A 211 -16.24 12.64 -22.03
CA SER A 211 -15.01 13.40 -21.85
C SER A 211 -13.95 12.64 -21.03
N LEU A 212 -14.37 11.94 -19.96
CA LEU A 212 -13.48 11.06 -19.20
C LEU A 212 -13.00 9.87 -20.04
N ASN A 213 -13.81 9.39 -20.98
CA ASN A 213 -13.44 8.29 -21.87
C ASN A 213 -12.44 8.75 -22.95
N THR A 214 -12.56 9.98 -23.47
CA THR A 214 -11.54 10.57 -24.35
C THR A 214 -10.23 10.79 -23.61
N GLU A 215 -10.25 11.38 -22.41
CA GLU A 215 -9.05 11.54 -21.55
C GLU A 215 -8.40 10.17 -21.22
N LEU A 216 -9.21 9.15 -20.95
CA LEU A 216 -8.74 7.79 -20.70
C LEU A 216 -8.17 7.12 -21.96
N SER A 217 -8.63 7.49 -23.16
CA SER A 217 -8.06 7.03 -24.44
C SER A 217 -6.73 7.71 -24.76
N GLU A 218 -6.61 9.01 -24.48
CA GLU A 218 -5.40 9.82 -24.66
C GLU A 218 -4.29 9.35 -23.70
N THR A 219 -4.61 9.19 -22.42
CA THR A 219 -3.66 8.65 -21.42
C THR A 219 -3.24 7.21 -21.74
N LYS A 220 -4.13 6.36 -22.28
CA LYS A 220 -3.76 5.04 -22.83
C LYS A 220 -2.85 5.13 -24.06
N HIS A 221 -2.97 6.17 -24.89
CA HIS A 221 -2.09 6.37 -26.03
C HIS A 221 -0.70 6.87 -25.59
N GLN A 222 -0.66 7.85 -24.67
CA GLN A 222 0.57 8.33 -24.05
C GLN A 222 1.33 7.20 -23.32
N MET A 223 0.63 6.33 -22.59
CA MET A 223 1.23 5.16 -21.94
C MET A 223 1.80 4.14 -22.93
N ARG A 224 1.19 3.96 -24.12
CA ARG A 224 1.72 3.10 -25.18
C ARG A 224 2.99 3.69 -25.80
N SER A 225 2.95 4.97 -26.19
CA SER A 225 4.14 5.68 -26.71
C SER A 225 5.30 5.71 -25.70
N ALA A 226 5.01 5.94 -24.42
CA ALA A 226 6.03 5.86 -23.35
C ALA A 226 6.57 4.43 -23.16
N ASN A 227 5.75 3.39 -23.33
CA ASN A 227 6.19 2.00 -23.28
C ASN A 227 7.07 1.61 -24.49
N GLU A 228 6.72 2.06 -25.69
CA GLU A 228 7.54 1.91 -26.91
C GLU A 228 8.90 2.63 -26.76
N GLY A 229 8.90 3.83 -26.18
CA GLY A 229 10.11 4.55 -25.80
C GLY A 229 10.96 3.80 -24.76
N ASN A 230 10.34 3.19 -23.75
CA ASN A 230 11.06 2.36 -22.77
C ASN A 230 11.64 1.08 -23.40
N GLN A 231 10.93 0.45 -24.34
CA GLN A 231 11.40 -0.73 -25.05
C GLN A 231 12.62 -0.42 -25.94
N SER A 232 12.58 0.68 -26.69
CA SER A 232 13.75 1.11 -27.48
C SER A 232 14.94 1.51 -26.62
N LEU A 233 14.72 2.17 -25.47
CA LEU A 233 15.77 2.45 -24.49
C LEU A 233 16.39 1.18 -23.86
N GLU A 234 15.60 0.14 -23.61
CA GLU A 234 16.12 -1.12 -23.08
C GLU A 234 16.98 -1.86 -24.14
N VAL A 235 16.60 -1.84 -25.42
CA VAL A 235 17.43 -2.35 -26.53
C VAL A 235 18.76 -1.60 -26.62
N VAL A 236 18.74 -0.27 -26.65
CA VAL A 236 19.97 0.56 -26.69
C VAL A 236 20.86 0.30 -25.47
N LYS A 237 20.26 0.09 -24.30
CA LYS A 237 20.97 -0.29 -23.07
C LYS A 237 21.60 -1.68 -23.18
N GLU A 238 20.94 -2.66 -23.79
CA GLU A 238 21.52 -3.98 -24.07
C GLU A 238 22.70 -3.89 -25.06
N GLU A 239 22.58 -3.10 -26.12
CA GLU A 239 23.67 -2.81 -27.06
C GLU A 239 24.89 -2.19 -26.36
N VAL A 240 24.67 -1.13 -25.56
CA VAL A 240 25.73 -0.48 -24.78
C VAL A 240 26.35 -1.43 -23.75
N MET A 241 25.56 -2.31 -23.12
CA MET A 241 26.12 -3.35 -22.24
C MET A 241 27.02 -4.33 -23.00
N GLN A 242 26.63 -4.78 -24.20
CA GLN A 242 27.47 -5.63 -25.04
C GLN A 242 28.76 -4.90 -25.48
N GLU A 243 28.69 -3.62 -25.83
CA GLU A 243 29.88 -2.82 -26.15
C GLU A 243 30.83 -2.66 -24.96
N LEU A 244 30.30 -2.41 -23.76
CA LEU A 244 31.08 -2.37 -22.53
C LEU A 244 31.73 -3.72 -22.22
N GLU A 245 31.06 -4.84 -22.48
CA GLU A 245 31.66 -6.17 -22.35
C GLU A 245 32.75 -6.44 -23.40
N ARG A 246 32.54 -6.04 -24.66
CA ARG A 246 33.57 -6.08 -25.73
C ARG A 246 34.78 -5.19 -25.37
N LEU A 247 34.57 -4.03 -24.77
CA LEU A 247 35.64 -3.14 -24.29
C LEU A 247 36.40 -3.76 -23.10
N ARG A 248 35.68 -4.30 -22.10
CA ARG A 248 36.29 -5.03 -20.97
C ARG A 248 37.13 -6.21 -21.42
N ALA A 249 36.66 -6.98 -22.41
CA ALA A 249 37.41 -8.09 -22.99
C ALA A 249 38.71 -7.61 -23.67
N ARG A 250 38.65 -6.51 -24.45
CA ARG A 250 39.84 -5.88 -25.08
C ARG A 250 40.83 -5.35 -24.04
N ILE A 251 40.36 -4.71 -22.97
CA ILE A 251 41.22 -4.24 -21.87
C ILE A 251 41.88 -5.44 -21.16
N ALA A 252 41.13 -6.51 -20.88
CA ALA A 252 41.66 -7.72 -20.25
C ALA A 252 42.70 -8.43 -21.15
N ALA A 253 42.53 -8.43 -22.49
CA ALA A 253 43.53 -8.92 -23.43
C ALA A 253 44.82 -8.10 -23.37
N ARG A 254 44.73 -6.77 -23.53
CA ARG A 254 45.89 -5.85 -23.40
C ARG A 254 46.59 -5.94 -22.05
N GLN A 255 45.85 -6.14 -20.95
CA GLN A 255 46.44 -6.36 -19.63
C GLN A 255 47.22 -7.68 -19.54
N ARG A 256 46.79 -8.75 -20.22
CA ARG A 256 47.57 -10.00 -20.32
C ARG A 256 48.82 -9.81 -21.17
N GLU A 257 48.70 -9.13 -22.31
CA GLU A 257 49.83 -8.79 -23.19
C GLU A 257 50.87 -7.95 -22.42
N ASN A 258 50.47 -6.89 -21.74
CA ASN A 258 51.37 -6.07 -20.91
C ASN A 258 52.05 -6.90 -19.80
N ARG A 259 51.33 -7.82 -19.13
CA ARG A 259 51.95 -8.74 -18.15
C ARG A 259 52.96 -9.69 -18.78
N GLN A 260 52.74 -10.14 -20.02
CA GLN A 260 53.71 -10.96 -20.75
C GLN A 260 54.93 -10.14 -21.19
N LEU A 261 54.74 -8.89 -21.62
CA LEU A 261 55.83 -7.99 -21.99
C LEU A 261 56.68 -7.60 -20.77
N LEU A 262 56.06 -7.31 -19.62
CA LEU A 262 56.78 -7.06 -18.36
C LEU A 262 57.63 -8.27 -17.96
N LYS A 263 57.07 -9.48 -17.98
CA LYS A 263 57.86 -10.72 -17.71
C LYS A 263 59.02 -10.92 -18.68
N LYS A 264 58.85 -10.62 -19.97
CA LYS A 264 59.94 -10.67 -20.94
C LYS A 264 61.00 -9.60 -20.64
N GLN A 265 60.59 -8.41 -20.22
CA GLN A 265 61.51 -7.34 -19.84
C GLN A 265 62.29 -7.69 -18.56
N GLU A 266 61.65 -8.29 -17.55
CA GLU A 266 62.28 -8.83 -16.34
C GLU A 266 63.35 -9.87 -16.70
N ILE A 267 63.01 -10.88 -17.50
CA ILE A 267 63.95 -11.91 -17.97
C ILE A 267 65.12 -11.28 -18.75
N CYS A 268 64.87 -10.36 -19.68
CA CYS A 268 65.94 -9.67 -20.42
C CYS A 268 66.82 -8.78 -19.52
N GLN A 269 66.31 -8.27 -18.39
CA GLN A 269 67.10 -7.54 -17.39
C GLN A 269 67.98 -8.48 -16.56
N GLU A 270 67.48 -9.67 -16.22
CA GLU A 270 68.24 -10.74 -15.57
C GLU A 270 69.37 -11.23 -16.49
N GLU A 271 69.06 -11.61 -17.74
CA GLU A 271 70.04 -12.00 -18.77
C GLU A 271 71.12 -10.92 -18.98
N SER A 272 70.72 -9.64 -19.07
CA SER A 272 71.66 -8.53 -19.20
C SER A 272 72.57 -8.39 -17.97
N SER A 273 72.04 -8.61 -16.78
CA SER A 273 72.80 -8.57 -15.52
C SER A 273 73.81 -9.73 -15.43
N GLU A 274 73.42 -10.94 -15.85
CA GLU A 274 74.32 -12.10 -15.95
C GLU A 274 75.43 -11.90 -16.98
N LEU A 275 75.10 -11.34 -18.16
CA LEU A 275 76.08 -10.99 -19.19
C LEU A 275 77.05 -9.90 -18.69
N MET A 276 76.57 -8.90 -17.97
CA MET A 276 77.41 -7.87 -17.34
C MET A 276 78.36 -8.46 -16.29
N GLY A 277 77.87 -9.36 -15.43
CA GLY A 277 78.71 -10.09 -14.47
C GLY A 277 79.77 -10.95 -15.15
N SER A 278 79.37 -11.69 -16.19
CA SER A 278 80.27 -12.51 -17.02
C SER A 278 81.33 -11.65 -17.73
N ARG A 279 80.95 -10.48 -18.25
CA ARG A 279 81.87 -9.52 -18.87
C ARG A 279 82.88 -8.98 -17.86
N GLY A 280 82.45 -8.61 -16.65
CA GLY A 280 83.37 -8.17 -15.57
C GLY A 280 84.40 -9.23 -15.19
N ILE A 281 83.99 -10.51 -15.11
CA ILE A 281 84.90 -11.63 -14.87
C ILE A 281 85.90 -11.79 -16.03
N LEU A 282 85.45 -11.65 -17.28
CA LEU A 282 86.31 -11.72 -18.47
C LEU A 282 87.29 -10.54 -18.56
N GLU A 283 86.84 -9.32 -18.27
CA GLU A 283 87.67 -8.11 -18.20
C GLU A 283 88.77 -8.26 -17.13
N MET A 284 88.44 -8.79 -15.95
CA MET A 284 89.41 -9.05 -14.89
C MET A 284 90.40 -10.18 -15.25
N LYS A 285 89.93 -11.28 -15.87
CA LYS A 285 90.82 -12.32 -16.43
C LYS A 285 91.77 -11.75 -17.50
N MET A 286 91.26 -10.91 -18.39
CA MET A 286 92.06 -10.25 -19.43
C MET A 286 93.08 -9.28 -18.82
N HIS A 287 92.72 -8.54 -17.77
CA HIS A 287 93.65 -7.67 -17.05
C HIS A 287 94.79 -8.48 -16.42
N ASN A 288 94.47 -9.57 -15.73
CA ASN A 288 95.47 -10.47 -15.12
C ASN A 288 96.41 -11.08 -16.18
N LEU A 289 95.87 -11.62 -17.27
CA LEU A 289 96.68 -12.12 -18.38
C LEU A 289 97.58 -11.03 -18.99
N MET A 290 97.12 -9.78 -19.05
CA MET A 290 97.91 -8.65 -19.52
C MET A 290 99.01 -8.22 -18.54
N THR A 291 98.77 -8.28 -17.22
CA THR A 291 99.80 -8.04 -16.20
C THR A 291 100.84 -9.15 -16.20
N ASP A 292 100.42 -10.41 -16.28
CA ASP A 292 101.30 -11.57 -16.29
C ASP A 292 102.17 -11.56 -17.54
N ARG A 293 101.57 -11.31 -18.72
CA ARG A 293 102.29 -11.12 -19.97
C ARG A 293 103.34 -10.01 -19.87
N LYS A 294 103.02 -8.89 -19.20
CA LYS A 294 103.98 -7.79 -18.98
C LYS A 294 105.13 -8.24 -18.08
N GLN A 295 104.85 -8.90 -16.96
CA GLN A 295 105.88 -9.42 -16.04
C GLN A 295 106.78 -10.46 -16.73
N LEU A 296 106.22 -11.32 -17.58
CA LEU A 296 106.96 -12.29 -18.38
C LEU A 296 107.85 -11.61 -19.43
N TYR A 297 107.39 -10.54 -20.09
CA TYR A 297 108.24 -9.74 -20.99
C TYR A 297 109.36 -9.01 -20.24
N GLU A 298 109.08 -8.42 -19.08
CA GLU A 298 110.07 -7.69 -18.27
C GLU A 298 111.15 -8.64 -17.71
N SER A 299 110.75 -9.80 -17.19
CA SER A 299 111.69 -10.84 -16.72
C SER A 299 112.52 -11.45 -17.86
N ARG A 300 111.92 -11.75 -19.02
CA ARG A 300 112.66 -12.20 -20.22
C ARG A 300 113.64 -11.13 -20.73
N SER A 301 113.24 -9.86 -20.71
CA SER A 301 114.11 -8.73 -21.09
C SER A 301 115.28 -8.57 -20.12
N LEU A 302 115.05 -8.72 -18.81
CA LEU A 302 116.11 -8.71 -17.80
C LEU A 302 117.08 -9.90 -17.97
N GLN A 303 116.57 -11.10 -18.25
CA GLN A 303 117.38 -12.27 -18.55
C GLN A 303 118.22 -12.07 -19.83
N LEU A 304 117.63 -11.53 -20.90
CA LEU A 304 118.33 -11.21 -22.14
C LEU A 304 119.44 -10.17 -21.90
N ARG A 305 119.19 -9.11 -21.12
CA ARG A 305 120.22 -8.13 -20.72
C ARG A 305 121.35 -8.77 -19.91
N LYS A 306 121.05 -9.68 -18.98
CA LYS A 306 122.06 -10.46 -18.24
C LYS A 306 122.89 -11.33 -19.18
N LYS A 307 122.26 -12.01 -20.15
CA LYS A 307 122.94 -12.83 -21.16
C LYS A 307 123.80 -12.00 -22.10
N ASN A 308 123.33 -10.85 -22.59
CA ASN A 308 124.13 -9.96 -23.43
C ASN A 308 125.38 -9.45 -22.71
N LYS A 309 125.26 -9.06 -21.42
CA LYS A 309 126.44 -8.69 -20.59
C LYS A 309 127.43 -9.86 -20.43
N GLN A 310 126.94 -11.10 -20.30
CA GLN A 310 127.80 -12.29 -20.26
C GLN A 310 128.51 -12.52 -21.61
N VAL A 311 127.80 -12.38 -22.73
CA VAL A 311 128.38 -12.50 -24.09
C VAL A 311 129.39 -11.40 -24.38
N GLU A 312 129.14 -10.15 -23.98
CA GLU A 312 130.10 -9.05 -24.10
C GLU A 312 131.36 -9.28 -23.26
N ALA A 313 131.22 -9.82 -22.04
CA ALA A 313 132.36 -10.18 -21.20
C ALA A 313 133.18 -11.32 -21.81
N LEU A 314 132.52 -12.37 -22.32
CA LEU A 314 133.18 -13.46 -23.05
C LEU A 314 133.93 -12.95 -24.27
N ARG A 315 133.31 -12.10 -25.12
CA ARG A 315 133.98 -11.49 -26.28
C ARG A 315 135.22 -10.70 -25.89
N ARG A 316 135.19 -9.94 -24.79
CA ARG A 316 136.39 -9.23 -24.29
C ARG A 316 137.49 -10.20 -23.86
N MET A 317 137.13 -11.34 -23.25
CA MET A 317 138.11 -12.38 -22.91
C MET A 317 138.65 -13.10 -24.15
N GLU A 318 137.80 -13.42 -25.13
CA GLU A 318 138.20 -13.98 -26.44
C GLU A 318 139.18 -13.05 -27.17
N HIS A 319 138.91 -11.73 -27.18
CA HIS A 319 139.82 -10.75 -27.79
C HIS A 319 141.14 -10.64 -27.00
N ALA A 320 141.10 -10.66 -25.67
CA ALA A 320 142.31 -10.67 -24.85
C ALA A 320 143.14 -11.94 -25.06
N VAL A 321 142.50 -13.10 -25.27
CA VAL A 321 143.18 -14.35 -25.63
C VAL A 321 143.76 -14.26 -27.05
N SER A 322 143.03 -13.72 -28.04
CA SER A 322 143.56 -13.50 -29.40
C SER A 322 144.82 -12.64 -29.37
N MET A 323 144.76 -11.48 -28.69
CA MET A 323 145.92 -10.59 -28.55
C MET A 323 147.08 -11.26 -27.79
N ALA A 324 146.80 -12.08 -26.78
CA ALA A 324 147.85 -12.85 -26.09
C ALA A 324 148.48 -13.93 -27.01
N THR A 325 147.69 -14.59 -27.86
CA THR A 325 148.21 -15.55 -28.85
C THR A 325 148.99 -14.88 -29.97
N GLU A 326 148.56 -13.69 -30.43
CA GLU A 326 149.30 -12.86 -31.39
C GLU A 326 150.62 -12.36 -30.80
N GLN A 327 150.61 -11.89 -29.54
CA GLN A 327 151.83 -11.53 -28.81
C GLN A 327 152.77 -12.73 -28.64
N LEU A 328 152.25 -13.91 -28.32
CA LEU A 328 153.05 -15.13 -28.22
C LEU A 328 153.70 -15.48 -29.57
N ALA A 329 152.95 -15.45 -30.68
CA ALA A 329 153.47 -15.68 -32.02
C ALA A 329 154.55 -14.64 -32.42
N CYS A 330 154.35 -13.37 -32.06
CA CYS A 330 155.37 -12.33 -32.21
C CYS A 330 156.64 -12.64 -31.40
N THR A 331 156.52 -13.09 -30.15
CA THR A 331 157.71 -13.49 -29.36
C THR A 331 158.39 -14.75 -29.89
N GLN A 332 157.64 -15.71 -30.44
CA GLN A 332 158.17 -16.92 -31.06
C GLN A 332 158.96 -16.59 -32.33
N SER A 333 158.40 -15.77 -33.23
CA SER A 333 159.12 -15.31 -34.43
C SER A 333 160.33 -14.44 -34.09
N ALA A 334 160.27 -13.61 -33.03
CA ALA A 334 161.45 -12.88 -32.54
C ALA A 334 162.54 -13.83 -32.01
N TYR A 335 162.16 -14.91 -31.32
CA TYR A 335 163.08 -15.95 -30.84
C TYR A 335 163.72 -16.73 -32.00
N GLU A 336 162.95 -17.11 -33.02
CA GLU A 336 163.46 -17.75 -34.24
C GLU A 336 164.44 -16.83 -34.99
N ASN A 337 164.14 -15.54 -35.11
CA ASN A 337 165.07 -14.56 -35.69
C ASN A 337 166.36 -14.41 -34.87
N ILE A 338 166.30 -14.46 -33.54
CA ILE A 338 167.49 -14.44 -32.68
C ILE A 338 168.30 -15.74 -32.84
N GLN A 339 167.64 -16.90 -32.96
CA GLN A 339 168.33 -18.17 -33.24
C GLN A 339 169.09 -18.13 -34.58
N LEU A 340 168.48 -17.54 -35.63
CA LEU A 340 169.14 -17.34 -36.92
C LEU A 340 170.32 -16.35 -36.81
N GLN A 341 170.18 -15.25 -36.07
CA GLN A 341 171.28 -14.29 -35.83
C GLN A 341 172.44 -14.86 -34.99
N VAL A 342 172.19 -15.89 -34.17
CA VAL A 342 173.23 -16.62 -33.43
C VAL A 342 173.97 -17.64 -34.31
N LEU A 343 173.36 -18.11 -35.40
CA LEU A 343 173.98 -19.06 -36.33
C LEU A 343 174.94 -18.40 -37.34
N ASP A 344 174.68 -17.16 -37.76
CA ASP A 344 175.50 -16.44 -38.76
C ASP A 344 176.69 -15.63 -38.17
N ALA A 345 176.91 -15.64 -36.85
CA ALA A 345 177.87 -14.76 -36.16
C ALA A 345 179.10 -15.47 -35.56
N VAL A 346 179.70 -16.44 -36.27
CA VAL A 346 180.99 -17.08 -35.93
C VAL A 346 181.77 -17.32 -37.24
N PRO A 347 182.89 -16.61 -37.54
CA PRO A 347 184.19 -17.01 -36.98
C PRO A 347 185.29 -15.91 -36.91
N GLU A 348 185.44 -15.18 -35.79
CA GLU A 348 186.66 -14.35 -35.52
C GLU A 348 187.18 -14.43 -34.06
N ARG A 349 186.77 -15.42 -33.26
CA ARG A 349 187.13 -15.50 -31.83
C ARG A 349 188.43 -16.25 -31.49
N GLU A 350 189.10 -16.89 -32.46
CA GLU A 350 190.29 -17.72 -32.18
C GLU A 350 191.64 -16.99 -32.30
N ALA A 351 191.72 -15.89 -33.06
CA ALA A 351 192.95 -15.12 -33.22
C ALA A 351 193.25 -14.21 -32.02
N SER A 352 192.23 -13.53 -31.48
CA SER A 352 192.36 -12.55 -30.39
C SER A 352 192.51 -13.15 -28.99
N ALA A 353 192.52 -14.48 -28.86
CA ALA A 353 192.77 -15.20 -27.60
C ALA A 353 194.27 -15.45 -27.35
N ARG A 354 195.10 -15.52 -28.40
CA ARG A 354 196.53 -15.87 -28.27
C ARG A 354 197.38 -14.66 -27.88
N GLN A 355 197.16 -13.51 -28.52
CA GLN A 355 197.89 -12.25 -28.24
C GLN A 355 197.64 -11.68 -26.82
N ARG A 356 196.56 -12.07 -26.14
CA ARG A 356 196.28 -11.62 -24.76
C ARG A 356 197.14 -12.33 -23.71
N MET A 357 197.61 -13.55 -23.95
CA MET A 357 198.48 -14.28 -23.00
C MET A 357 199.98 -13.90 -23.09
N GLU A 358 200.38 -13.14 -24.11
CA GLU A 358 201.76 -12.69 -24.31
C GLU A 358 201.97 -11.31 -23.65
N LEU A 359 201.07 -10.36 -23.89
CA LEU A 359 201.12 -9.02 -23.29
C LEU A 359 200.97 -9.03 -21.75
N GLU A 360 200.27 -10.01 -21.19
CA GLU A 360 200.11 -10.17 -19.74
C GLU A 360 201.40 -10.63 -19.04
N LYS A 361 202.41 -11.12 -19.79
CA LYS A 361 203.75 -11.48 -19.27
C LYS A 361 204.78 -10.35 -19.38
N GLU A 362 204.54 -9.36 -20.23
CA GLU A 362 205.43 -8.20 -20.40
C GLU A 362 205.17 -7.10 -19.36
N ILE A 363 203.93 -7.02 -18.84
CA ILE A 363 203.54 -6.05 -17.80
C ILE A 363 204.25 -6.34 -16.46
N ASP A 364 204.41 -7.62 -16.08
CA ASP A 364 205.12 -8.01 -14.87
C ASP A 364 206.65 -7.76 -14.93
N ALA A 365 207.22 -7.61 -16.14
CA ALA A 365 208.65 -7.33 -16.32
C ALA A 365 209.01 -5.83 -16.15
N LEU A 366 208.04 -4.92 -16.30
CA LEU A 366 208.28 -3.47 -16.25
C LEU A 366 208.04 -2.83 -14.87
N ALA A 367 207.44 -3.56 -13.93
CA ALA A 367 207.25 -3.11 -12.54
C ALA A 367 208.56 -2.93 -11.74
N ALA A 368 209.69 -3.49 -12.22
CA ALA A 368 210.99 -3.45 -11.53
C ALA A 368 211.92 -2.28 -11.95
N GLY A 369 211.53 -1.45 -12.91
CA GLY A 369 212.44 -0.45 -13.52
C GLY A 369 212.51 0.94 -12.85
N PHE A 370 211.56 1.29 -11.98
CA PHE A 370 211.28 2.70 -11.65
C PHE A 370 212.01 3.30 -10.43
N GLU A 371 213.07 2.67 -9.90
CA GLU A 371 213.68 3.08 -8.62
C GLU A 371 214.90 4.02 -8.72
N LYS A 372 215.30 4.55 -9.89
CA LYS A 372 216.52 5.40 -10.00
C LYS A 372 216.48 6.64 -10.94
N ARG A 373 216.53 7.82 -10.28
CA ARG A 373 217.27 9.09 -10.57
C ARG A 373 216.51 10.36 -11.02
N VAL A 374 217.08 11.52 -10.64
CA VAL A 374 216.53 12.90 -10.63
C VAL A 374 217.67 13.95 -10.84
N SER A 375 217.32 15.21 -11.19
CA SER A 375 218.07 16.51 -11.16
C SER A 375 218.47 17.10 -12.54
N MET A 376 218.62 18.42 -12.80
CA MET A 376 218.90 19.65 -11.99
C MET A 376 218.04 20.89 -12.41
N ALA A 377 218.19 22.06 -11.76
CA ALA A 377 217.33 23.25 -11.92
C ALA A 377 218.06 24.62 -12.05
N GLU A 378 217.54 25.56 -12.87
CA GLU A 378 218.01 26.98 -12.90
C GLU A 378 217.01 28.06 -13.43
N GLU A 379 215.93 27.72 -14.18
CA GLU A 379 215.05 28.73 -14.85
C GLU A 379 213.96 29.42 -13.98
N GLU A 380 213.95 29.25 -12.65
CA GLU A 380 212.81 29.64 -11.80
C GLU A 380 212.45 31.14 -11.79
N LYS A 381 213.37 32.03 -12.18
CA LYS A 381 213.12 33.48 -12.26
C LYS A 381 212.13 33.86 -13.38
N GLN A 382 212.02 33.06 -14.45
CA GLN A 382 211.03 33.28 -15.51
C GLN A 382 209.60 32.98 -15.02
N LYS A 383 209.45 31.92 -14.21
CA LYS A 383 208.15 31.42 -13.69
C LYS A 383 207.43 32.42 -12.78
N LYS A 384 208.14 33.23 -12.00
CA LYS A 384 207.50 34.18 -11.06
C LYS A 384 206.63 35.24 -11.73
N ARG A 385 206.91 35.65 -12.98
CA ARG A 385 206.05 36.56 -13.74
C ARG A 385 204.82 35.86 -14.32
N GLN A 386 204.94 34.59 -14.70
CA GLN A 386 203.83 33.75 -15.18
C GLN A 386 202.81 33.47 -14.06
N ASN A 387 203.27 33.29 -12.82
CA ASN A 387 202.41 33.01 -11.66
C ASN A 387 201.39 34.12 -11.32
N GLY A 388 201.65 35.39 -11.67
CA GLY A 388 200.69 36.48 -11.44
C GLY A 388 199.43 36.33 -12.30
N VAL A 389 199.62 36.17 -13.61
CA VAL A 389 198.54 35.95 -14.59
C VAL A 389 197.73 34.69 -14.26
N ILE A 390 198.39 33.64 -13.78
CA ILE A 390 197.72 32.40 -13.34
C ILE A 390 196.75 32.65 -12.17
N GLN A 391 197.09 33.53 -11.22
CA GLN A 391 196.17 33.83 -10.10
C GLN A 391 194.94 34.65 -10.53
N GLU A 392 195.06 35.49 -11.55
CA GLU A 392 193.92 36.25 -12.10
C GLU A 392 192.97 35.31 -12.84
N LEU A 393 193.50 34.46 -13.72
CA LEU A 393 192.75 33.39 -14.40
C LEU A 393 192.07 32.42 -13.41
N LEU A 394 192.68 32.13 -12.26
CA LEU A 394 192.06 31.31 -11.21
C LEU A 394 190.88 32.02 -10.51
N ARG A 395 190.94 33.35 -10.34
CA ARG A 395 189.81 34.13 -9.78
C ARG A 395 188.65 34.17 -10.76
N GLU A 396 188.92 34.41 -12.04
CA GLU A 396 187.91 34.36 -13.12
C GLU A 396 187.30 32.96 -13.24
N SER A 397 188.12 31.90 -13.19
CA SER A 397 187.65 30.50 -13.16
C SER A 397 186.79 30.16 -11.94
N ASN A 398 187.05 30.76 -10.78
CA ASN A 398 186.20 30.61 -9.59
C ASN A 398 184.87 31.34 -9.79
N HIS A 399 184.90 32.58 -10.27
CA HIS A 399 183.70 33.38 -10.53
C HIS A 399 182.77 32.69 -11.55
N LEU A 400 183.32 32.22 -12.68
CA LEU A 400 182.58 31.44 -13.68
C LEU A 400 182.02 30.11 -13.11
N ARG A 401 182.70 29.48 -12.13
CA ARG A 401 182.19 28.30 -11.43
C ARG A 401 181.02 28.62 -10.51
N GLU A 402 181.06 29.76 -9.82
CA GLU A 402 179.96 30.26 -8.99
C GLU A 402 178.75 30.65 -9.87
N GLU A 403 178.96 31.33 -11.00
CA GLU A 403 177.91 31.61 -11.98
C GLU A 403 177.29 30.33 -12.54
N LEU A 404 178.11 29.35 -12.96
CA LEU A 404 177.62 28.03 -13.41
C LEU A 404 176.88 27.27 -12.31
N HIS A 405 177.26 27.43 -11.05
CA HIS A 405 176.54 26.87 -9.90
C HIS A 405 175.19 27.57 -9.69
N ASN A 406 175.16 28.90 -9.69
CA ASN A 406 173.94 29.70 -9.58
C ASN A 406 172.96 29.41 -10.72
N LEU A 407 173.45 29.32 -11.96
CA LEU A 407 172.66 28.91 -13.13
C LEU A 407 172.14 27.46 -13.02
N ARG A 408 172.91 26.55 -12.40
CA ARG A 408 172.47 25.17 -12.11
C ARG A 408 171.36 25.15 -11.06
N CYS A 409 171.51 25.91 -9.98
CA CYS A 409 170.50 26.06 -8.93
C CYS A 409 169.21 26.71 -9.48
N LEU A 410 169.31 27.78 -10.27
CA LEU A 410 168.17 28.38 -10.97
C LEU A 410 167.48 27.38 -11.93
N ARG A 411 168.26 26.57 -12.66
CA ARG A 411 167.72 25.51 -13.52
C ARG A 411 166.97 24.46 -12.71
N GLN A 412 167.50 24.05 -11.55
CA GLN A 412 166.86 23.09 -10.64
C GLN A 412 165.58 23.66 -10.04
N ILE A 413 165.60 24.87 -9.47
CA ILE A 413 164.40 25.56 -8.95
C ILE A 413 163.34 25.67 -10.05
N LYS A 414 163.73 26.02 -11.29
CA LYS A 414 162.79 26.07 -12.43
C LYS A 414 162.31 24.69 -12.90
N ALA A 415 163.01 23.60 -12.62
CA ALA A 415 162.52 22.24 -12.88
C ALA A 415 161.54 21.80 -11.76
N GLU A 416 161.83 22.15 -10.51
CA GLU A 416 160.97 21.89 -9.35
C GLU A 416 159.67 22.71 -9.40
N GLU A 417 159.73 23.99 -9.78
CA GLU A 417 158.55 24.82 -10.05
C GLU A 417 157.65 24.21 -11.13
N ARG A 418 158.23 23.74 -12.25
CA ARG A 418 157.48 23.07 -13.32
C ARG A 418 156.86 21.76 -12.82
N SER A 419 157.61 20.99 -12.04
CA SER A 419 157.14 19.73 -11.45
C SER A 419 155.99 19.95 -10.46
N LYS A 420 156.09 20.99 -9.60
CA LYS A 420 155.04 21.40 -8.68
C LYS A 420 153.78 21.86 -9.43
N LYS A 421 153.93 22.77 -10.40
CA LYS A 421 152.82 23.24 -11.26
C LYS A 421 152.17 22.10 -12.04
N HIS A 422 152.92 21.12 -12.52
CA HIS A 422 152.37 19.95 -13.20
C HIS A 422 151.57 19.06 -12.22
N ARG A 423 152.06 18.82 -10.99
CA ARG A 423 151.31 18.09 -9.96
C ARG A 423 150.05 18.83 -9.52
N GLU A 424 150.10 20.14 -9.40
CA GLU A 424 148.94 20.99 -9.06
C GLU A 424 147.91 20.99 -10.20
N ARG A 425 148.37 21.12 -11.45
CA ARG A 425 147.53 20.96 -12.64
C ARG A 425 146.87 19.58 -12.70
N LEU A 426 147.62 18.50 -12.51
CA LEU A 426 147.09 17.13 -12.53
C LEU A 426 146.03 16.93 -11.43
N LYS A 427 146.25 17.47 -10.22
CA LYS A 427 145.25 17.45 -9.14
C LYS A 427 143.99 18.23 -9.52
N ALA A 428 144.13 19.39 -10.16
CA ALA A 428 142.99 20.18 -10.63
C ALA A 428 142.23 19.50 -11.79
N GLU A 429 142.95 18.84 -12.71
CA GLU A 429 142.37 18.01 -13.78
C GLU A 429 141.58 16.84 -13.18
N GLN A 430 142.16 16.07 -12.25
CA GLN A 430 141.48 14.98 -11.54
C GLN A 430 140.25 15.43 -10.74
N LEU A 431 140.27 16.63 -10.15
CA LEU A 431 139.10 17.21 -9.46
C LEU A 431 138.02 17.65 -10.46
N SER A 432 138.42 18.25 -11.58
CA SER A 432 137.51 18.62 -12.67
C SER A 432 136.82 17.40 -13.28
N GLU A 433 137.56 16.32 -13.51
CA GLU A 433 137.03 15.03 -14.01
C GLU A 433 135.96 14.47 -13.07
N ARG A 434 136.24 14.40 -11.76
CA ARG A 434 135.26 13.96 -10.74
C ARG A 434 134.01 14.84 -10.69
N ILE A 435 134.18 16.17 -10.75
CA ILE A 435 133.05 17.10 -10.77
C ILE A 435 132.21 16.90 -12.05
N GLN A 436 132.83 16.63 -13.20
CA GLN A 436 132.11 16.30 -14.42
C GLN A 436 131.39 14.95 -14.34
N GLU A 437 131.97 13.95 -13.68
CA GLU A 437 131.29 12.67 -13.40
C GLU A 437 130.08 12.86 -12.50
N GLU A 438 130.22 13.57 -11.37
CA GLU A 438 129.09 13.93 -10.49
C GLU A 438 128.00 14.74 -11.22
N LEU A 439 128.39 15.66 -12.12
CA LEU A 439 127.43 16.41 -12.93
C LEU A 439 126.65 15.49 -13.88
N ARG A 440 127.32 14.58 -14.59
CA ARG A 440 126.66 13.58 -15.46
C ARG A 440 125.71 12.68 -14.68
N GLU A 441 126.09 12.25 -13.47
CA GLU A 441 125.23 11.46 -12.58
C GLU A 441 123.97 12.25 -12.17
N ARG A 442 124.14 13.52 -11.78
CA ARG A 442 123.01 14.40 -11.42
C ARG A 442 122.11 14.72 -12.62
N GLU A 443 122.68 14.89 -13.81
CA GLU A 443 121.93 15.07 -15.07
C GLU A 443 121.07 13.84 -15.40
N LEU A 444 121.62 12.63 -15.23
CA LEU A 444 120.85 11.38 -15.39
C LEU A 444 119.70 11.28 -14.38
N ILE A 445 119.95 11.63 -13.11
CA ILE A 445 118.91 11.68 -12.07
C ILE A 445 117.82 12.69 -12.42
N ILE A 446 118.17 13.90 -12.88
CA ILE A 446 117.22 14.92 -13.34
C ILE A 446 116.41 14.42 -14.54
N MET A 447 117.06 13.74 -15.49
CA MET A 447 116.38 13.11 -16.64
C MET A 447 115.34 12.08 -16.20
N ASP A 448 115.65 11.22 -15.23
CA ASP A 448 114.72 10.21 -14.74
C ASP A 448 113.57 10.81 -13.92
N HIS A 449 113.83 11.84 -13.12
CA HIS A 449 112.77 12.62 -12.45
C HIS A 449 111.87 13.34 -13.46
N ASN A 450 112.41 13.89 -14.55
CA ASN A 450 111.63 14.52 -15.62
C ASN A 450 110.78 13.49 -16.38
N LYS A 451 111.30 12.29 -16.65
CA LYS A 451 110.50 11.17 -17.21
C LYS A 451 109.35 10.78 -16.27
N LEU A 452 109.62 10.67 -14.96
CA LEU A 452 108.61 10.36 -13.95
C LEU A 452 107.54 11.45 -13.88
N ASN A 453 107.93 12.72 -13.83
CA ASN A 453 107.02 13.87 -13.84
C ASN A 453 106.15 13.87 -15.10
N ALA A 454 106.71 13.62 -16.28
CA ALA A 454 105.93 13.48 -17.51
C ALA A 454 104.92 12.32 -17.48
N VAL A 455 105.25 11.19 -16.82
CA VAL A 455 104.30 10.08 -16.60
C VAL A 455 103.21 10.48 -15.60
N LEU A 456 103.55 11.16 -14.50
CA LEU A 456 102.60 11.64 -13.50
C LEU A 456 101.65 12.69 -14.08
N GLN A 457 102.15 13.65 -14.86
CA GLN A 457 101.34 14.65 -15.57
C GLN A 457 100.34 13.99 -16.53
N ARG A 458 100.77 12.98 -17.31
CA ARG A 458 99.86 12.20 -18.16
C ARG A 458 98.79 11.48 -17.34
N ARG A 459 99.14 10.92 -16.18
CA ARG A 459 98.21 10.23 -15.27
C ARG A 459 97.21 11.20 -14.63
N ILE A 460 97.65 12.38 -14.21
CA ILE A 460 96.77 13.46 -13.73
C ILE A 460 95.82 13.92 -14.85
N SER A 461 96.33 14.12 -16.07
CA SER A 461 95.51 14.47 -17.25
C SER A 461 94.48 13.38 -17.59
N GLN A 462 94.83 12.10 -17.39
CA GLN A 462 93.89 10.98 -17.55
C GLN A 462 92.82 10.99 -16.47
N TYR A 463 93.18 11.23 -15.20
CA TYR A 463 92.20 11.33 -14.12
C TYR A 463 91.27 12.54 -14.28
N SER A 464 91.78 13.71 -14.71
CA SER A 464 90.93 14.88 -15.02
C SER A 464 89.85 14.50 -16.03
N LYS A 465 90.24 13.89 -17.16
CA LYS A 465 89.29 13.46 -18.21
C LYS A 465 88.28 12.41 -17.75
N LEU A 466 88.60 11.63 -16.70
CA LEU A 466 87.63 10.71 -16.08
C LEU A 466 86.67 11.46 -15.15
N CYS A 467 87.16 12.44 -14.38
CA CYS A 467 86.32 13.32 -13.58
C CYS A 467 85.37 14.15 -14.45
N ASP A 468 85.83 14.68 -15.58
CA ASP A 468 85.01 15.46 -16.51
C ASP A 468 83.84 14.61 -17.05
N LYS A 469 84.13 13.37 -17.50
CA LYS A 469 83.09 12.40 -17.91
C LYS A 469 82.13 12.04 -16.78
N PHE A 470 82.63 11.85 -15.56
CA PHE A 470 81.78 11.57 -14.40
C PHE A 470 80.87 12.76 -14.07
N LEU A 471 81.32 14.00 -14.28
CA LEU A 471 80.50 15.20 -14.14
C LEU A 471 79.45 15.30 -15.26
N GLU A 472 79.80 14.94 -16.50
CA GLU A 472 78.83 14.83 -17.61
C GLU A 472 77.75 13.79 -17.31
N GLU A 473 78.12 12.59 -16.85
CA GLU A 473 77.19 11.54 -16.42
C GLU A 473 76.30 12.02 -15.26
N LYS A 474 76.88 12.63 -14.22
CA LYS A 474 76.13 13.23 -13.10
C LYS A 474 75.12 14.28 -13.60
N ASN A 475 75.50 15.12 -14.55
CA ASN A 475 74.62 16.10 -15.16
C ASN A 475 73.49 15.44 -15.98
N ASN A 476 73.78 14.34 -16.68
CA ASN A 476 72.75 13.55 -17.37
C ASN A 476 71.77 12.91 -16.38
N TYR A 477 72.24 12.32 -15.26
CA TYR A 477 71.36 11.83 -14.19
C TYR A 477 70.54 12.95 -13.54
N ALA A 478 71.10 14.16 -13.37
CA ALA A 478 70.36 15.31 -12.87
C ALA A 478 69.24 15.75 -13.83
N ARG A 479 69.50 15.77 -15.15
CA ARG A 479 68.47 16.03 -16.17
C ARG A 479 67.40 14.95 -16.20
N LEU A 480 67.78 13.68 -16.18
CA LEU A 480 66.83 12.55 -16.11
C LEU A 480 65.96 12.62 -14.85
N LYS A 481 66.55 12.96 -13.70
CA LYS A 481 65.80 13.19 -12.45
C LYS A 481 64.83 14.36 -12.57
N GLN A 482 65.24 15.47 -13.18
CA GLN A 482 64.37 16.63 -13.42
C GLN A 482 63.18 16.26 -14.31
N ILE A 483 63.43 15.57 -15.44
CA ILE A 483 62.38 15.10 -16.35
C ILE A 483 61.43 14.13 -15.61
N ALA A 484 61.96 13.18 -14.84
CA ALA A 484 61.15 12.28 -14.04
C ALA A 484 60.27 13.06 -13.04
N SER A 485 60.81 14.03 -12.31
CA SER A 485 60.02 14.90 -11.42
C SER A 485 58.94 15.70 -12.16
N GLN A 486 59.24 16.22 -13.35
CA GLN A 486 58.26 16.93 -14.19
C GLN A 486 57.12 16.01 -14.64
N THR A 487 57.44 14.81 -15.15
CA THR A 487 56.42 13.82 -15.53
C THR A 487 55.58 13.34 -14.32
N ILE A 488 56.17 13.28 -13.12
CA ILE A 488 55.42 12.97 -11.89
C ILE A 488 54.44 14.10 -11.55
N SER A 489 54.83 15.38 -11.65
CA SER A 489 53.88 16.48 -11.46
C SER A 489 52.77 16.49 -12.51
N GLU A 490 53.09 16.30 -13.79
CA GLU A 490 52.10 16.22 -14.87
C GLU A 490 51.08 15.08 -14.65
N LEU A 491 51.55 13.89 -14.27
CA LEU A 491 50.67 12.76 -13.93
C LEU A 491 49.87 13.01 -12.64
N THR A 492 50.42 13.74 -11.67
CA THR A 492 49.69 14.12 -10.45
C THR A 492 48.58 15.12 -10.75
N GLU A 493 48.83 16.10 -11.63
CA GLU A 493 47.80 17.04 -12.12
C GLU A 493 46.71 16.31 -12.91
N GLN A 494 47.06 15.36 -13.78
CA GLN A 494 46.10 14.50 -14.48
C GLN A 494 45.24 13.67 -13.51
N LEU A 495 45.85 13.10 -12.46
CA LEU A 495 45.12 12.38 -11.42
C LEU A 495 44.15 13.29 -10.66
N ASN A 496 44.57 14.51 -10.29
CA ASN A 496 43.71 15.50 -9.64
C ASN A 496 42.53 15.92 -10.53
N ILE A 497 42.74 16.09 -11.84
CA ILE A 497 41.67 16.37 -12.81
C ILE A 497 40.68 15.22 -12.87
N LEU A 498 41.16 13.97 -12.99
CA LEU A 498 40.30 12.78 -12.98
C LEU A 498 39.57 12.58 -11.65
N GLU A 499 40.18 12.96 -10.52
CA GLU A 499 39.53 12.92 -9.21
C GLU A 499 38.40 13.95 -9.11
N ASN A 500 38.62 15.18 -9.58
CA ASN A 500 37.58 16.20 -9.70
C ASN A 500 36.44 15.75 -10.64
N GLU A 501 36.75 15.16 -11.80
CA GLU A 501 35.75 14.59 -12.71
C GLU A 501 34.94 13.47 -12.04
N MET A 502 35.60 12.57 -11.31
CA MET A 502 34.92 11.54 -10.52
C MET A 502 34.02 12.14 -9.44
N GLU A 503 34.44 13.19 -8.75
CA GLU A 503 33.63 13.86 -7.72
C GLU A 503 32.41 14.57 -8.33
N ILE A 504 32.58 15.26 -9.46
CA ILE A 504 31.47 15.82 -10.22
C ILE A 504 30.48 14.71 -10.63
N LEU A 505 30.97 13.60 -11.19
CA LEU A 505 30.13 12.47 -11.58
C LEU A 505 29.41 11.81 -10.38
N ARG A 506 30.07 11.69 -9.22
CA ARG A 506 29.44 11.23 -7.97
C ARG A 506 28.32 12.20 -7.53
N SER A 507 28.59 13.51 -7.53
CA SER A 507 27.59 14.52 -7.14
C SER A 507 26.36 14.51 -8.05
N VAL A 508 26.57 14.28 -9.36
CA VAL A 508 25.50 14.11 -10.35
C VAL A 508 24.73 12.82 -10.09
N ALA A 509 25.41 11.68 -9.86
CA ALA A 509 24.76 10.42 -9.52
C ALA A 509 23.90 10.55 -8.25
N ASP A 510 24.44 11.12 -7.17
CA ASP A 510 23.71 11.40 -5.93
C ASP A 510 22.49 12.30 -6.16
N SER A 511 22.59 13.30 -7.05
CA SER A 511 21.45 14.16 -7.41
C SER A 511 20.35 13.38 -8.15
N LYS A 512 20.73 12.45 -9.04
CA LYS A 512 19.79 11.58 -9.75
C LYS A 512 19.15 10.56 -8.80
N ASP A 513 19.91 9.99 -7.88
CA ASP A 513 19.37 9.08 -6.86
C ASP A 513 18.39 9.77 -5.92
N ARG A 514 18.66 11.02 -5.51
CA ARG A 514 17.69 11.85 -4.76
C ARG A 514 16.38 12.04 -5.54
N LEU A 515 16.46 12.37 -6.83
CA LEU A 515 15.28 12.52 -7.71
C LEU A 515 14.54 11.18 -7.92
N LEU A 516 15.26 10.06 -8.05
CA LEU A 516 14.66 8.73 -8.17
C LEU A 516 13.96 8.30 -6.89
N ILE A 517 14.50 8.63 -5.70
CA ILE A 517 13.85 8.40 -4.41
C ILE A 517 12.57 9.24 -4.32
N GLU A 518 12.62 10.53 -4.68
CA GLU A 518 11.43 11.40 -4.68
C GLU A 518 10.34 10.87 -5.63
N ALA A 519 10.71 10.45 -6.84
CA ALA A 519 9.80 9.83 -7.80
C ALA A 519 9.19 8.52 -7.27
N ARG A 520 10.00 7.64 -6.64
CA ARG A 520 9.50 6.41 -5.99
C ARG A 520 8.53 6.71 -4.84
N MET A 521 8.78 7.77 -4.06
CA MET A 521 7.87 8.20 -3.00
C MET A 521 6.55 8.74 -3.56
N LYS A 522 6.58 9.52 -4.66
CA LYS A 522 5.37 9.96 -5.39
C LYS A 522 4.57 8.79 -5.99
N VAL A 523 5.25 7.77 -6.54
CA VAL A 523 4.60 6.54 -7.03
C VAL A 523 3.99 5.74 -5.86
N SER A 524 4.68 5.65 -4.72
CA SER A 524 4.17 4.97 -3.52
C SER A 524 2.93 5.67 -2.94
N SER A 525 2.95 7.00 -2.82
CA SER A 525 1.78 7.76 -2.35
C SER A 525 0.60 7.68 -3.33
N SER A 526 0.86 7.77 -4.64
CA SER A 526 -0.15 7.54 -5.69
C SER A 526 -0.72 6.12 -5.62
N SER A 527 0.11 5.09 -5.37
CA SER A 527 -0.36 3.71 -5.26
C SER A 527 -1.23 3.50 -4.02
N LYS A 528 -0.82 4.04 -2.86
CA LYS A 528 -1.65 4.05 -1.64
C LYS A 528 -2.98 4.77 -1.85
N MET A 529 -3.01 5.85 -2.64
CA MET A 529 -4.24 6.54 -3.00
C MET A 529 -5.12 5.69 -3.93
N ARG A 530 -4.56 5.06 -4.97
CA ARG A 530 -5.29 4.11 -5.83
C ARG A 530 -5.87 2.94 -5.04
N GLU A 531 -5.17 2.45 -4.03
CA GLU A 531 -5.62 1.35 -3.18
C GLU A 531 -6.78 1.78 -2.25
N LYS A 532 -6.72 2.98 -1.67
CA LYS A 532 -7.88 3.59 -0.99
C LYS A 532 -9.10 3.71 -1.91
N LEU A 533 -8.92 4.26 -3.12
CA LEU A 533 -10.00 4.39 -4.11
C LEU A 533 -10.54 3.03 -4.55
N ARG A 534 -9.69 2.01 -4.75
CA ARG A 534 -10.13 0.63 -5.01
C ARG A 534 -10.96 0.08 -3.86
N ASN A 535 -10.55 0.28 -2.61
CA ASN A 535 -11.31 -0.16 -1.44
C ASN A 535 -12.65 0.57 -1.30
N GLU A 536 -12.73 1.85 -1.67
CA GLU A 536 -13.98 2.60 -1.75
C GLU A 536 -14.89 2.07 -2.87
N ILE A 537 -14.35 1.87 -4.08
CA ILE A 537 -15.07 1.25 -5.21
C ILE A 537 -15.59 -0.13 -4.79
N SER A 538 -14.80 -0.97 -4.15
CA SER A 538 -15.22 -2.28 -3.63
C SER A 538 -16.36 -2.18 -2.63
N LYS A 539 -16.32 -1.23 -1.69
CA LYS A 539 -17.41 -0.94 -0.75
C LYS A 539 -18.68 -0.47 -1.47
N PHE A 540 -18.57 0.43 -2.46
CA PHE A 540 -19.71 0.90 -3.24
C PHE A 540 -20.30 -0.20 -4.13
N THR A 541 -19.47 -1.05 -4.75
CA THR A 541 -19.95 -2.20 -5.49
C THR A 541 -20.64 -3.20 -4.57
N TRP A 542 -20.14 -3.48 -3.37
CA TRP A 542 -20.82 -4.35 -2.40
C TRP A 542 -22.20 -3.78 -2.02
N LYS A 543 -22.28 -2.49 -1.66
CA LYS A 543 -23.56 -1.81 -1.39
C LYS A 543 -24.52 -1.86 -2.59
N ARG A 544 -24.01 -1.72 -3.83
CA ARG A 544 -24.80 -1.83 -5.05
C ARG A 544 -25.38 -3.24 -5.22
N HIS A 545 -24.59 -4.29 -4.98
CA HIS A 545 -25.08 -5.67 -5.01
C HIS A 545 -26.10 -5.92 -3.91
N GLN A 546 -25.91 -5.40 -2.69
CA GLN A 546 -26.88 -5.50 -1.60
C GLN A 546 -28.23 -4.85 -1.96
N ILE A 547 -28.22 -3.63 -2.51
CA ILE A 547 -29.44 -2.93 -2.95
C ILE A 547 -30.09 -3.66 -4.14
N HIS A 548 -29.28 -4.23 -5.05
CA HIS A 548 -29.79 -5.04 -6.16
C HIS A 548 -30.45 -6.33 -5.68
N GLN A 549 -29.85 -7.03 -4.70
CA GLN A 549 -30.43 -8.21 -4.06
C GLN A 549 -31.81 -7.87 -3.49
N GLN A 550 -31.88 -6.85 -2.62
CA GLN A 550 -33.14 -6.36 -2.03
C GLN A 550 -34.18 -5.97 -3.08
N HIS A 551 -33.76 -5.43 -4.24
CA HIS A 551 -34.66 -5.09 -5.33
C HIS A 551 -35.22 -6.33 -6.04
N GLU A 552 -34.42 -7.38 -6.26
CA GLU A 552 -34.91 -8.65 -6.80
C GLU A 552 -35.79 -9.41 -5.80
N ASP A 553 -35.47 -9.36 -4.50
CA ASP A 553 -36.31 -9.89 -3.43
C ASP A 553 -37.69 -9.18 -3.41
N ASN A 554 -37.70 -7.84 -3.40
CA ASN A 554 -38.93 -7.04 -3.49
C ASN A 554 -39.73 -7.29 -4.79
N LYS A 555 -39.06 -7.56 -5.92
CA LYS A 555 -39.73 -7.95 -7.17
C LYS A 555 -40.45 -9.30 -7.03
N LEU A 556 -39.81 -10.28 -6.40
CA LEU A 556 -40.41 -11.59 -6.14
C LEU A 556 -41.64 -11.45 -5.23
N GLU A 557 -41.56 -10.63 -4.18
CA GLU A 557 -42.71 -10.28 -3.33
C GLU A 557 -43.84 -9.62 -4.14
N LEU A 558 -43.53 -8.64 -5.00
CA LEU A 558 -44.53 -7.99 -5.87
C LEU A 558 -45.19 -8.99 -6.84
N VAL A 559 -44.45 -9.95 -7.39
CA VAL A 559 -45.02 -11.01 -8.23
C VAL A 559 -45.95 -11.90 -7.41
N ASN A 560 -45.55 -12.31 -6.20
CA ASN A 560 -46.37 -13.12 -5.31
C ASN A 560 -47.67 -12.40 -4.90
N LEU A 561 -47.57 -11.11 -4.52
CA LEU A 561 -48.73 -10.27 -4.22
C LEU A 561 -49.64 -10.08 -5.44
N THR A 562 -49.07 -9.91 -6.64
CA THR A 562 -49.85 -9.82 -7.89
C THR A 562 -50.57 -11.12 -8.22
N GLN A 563 -49.96 -12.28 -7.97
CA GLN A 563 -50.61 -13.59 -8.12
C GLN A 563 -51.73 -13.77 -7.09
N MET A 564 -51.50 -13.40 -5.83
CA MET A 564 -52.53 -13.36 -4.78
C MET A 564 -53.71 -12.48 -5.15
N ILE A 565 -53.48 -11.27 -5.66
CA ILE A 565 -54.54 -10.36 -6.13
C ILE A 565 -55.34 -11.03 -7.26
N LYS A 566 -54.69 -11.56 -8.29
CA LYS A 566 -55.37 -12.27 -9.40
C LYS A 566 -56.20 -13.47 -8.92
N PHE A 567 -55.73 -14.20 -7.92
CA PHE A 567 -56.49 -15.29 -7.31
C PHE A 567 -57.76 -14.77 -6.59
N HIS A 568 -57.64 -13.71 -5.80
CA HIS A 568 -58.78 -13.09 -5.11
C HIS A 568 -59.76 -12.43 -6.10
N GLU A 569 -59.28 -11.81 -7.18
CA GLU A 569 -60.10 -11.31 -8.28
C GLU A 569 -60.87 -12.45 -8.97
N GLY A 570 -60.24 -13.60 -9.17
CA GLY A 570 -60.87 -14.83 -9.67
C GLY A 570 -62.00 -15.33 -8.78
N LEU A 571 -61.76 -15.42 -7.46
CA LEU A 571 -62.78 -15.77 -6.47
C LEU A 571 -63.93 -14.74 -6.45
N LEU A 572 -63.61 -13.44 -6.49
CA LEU A 572 -64.61 -12.37 -6.55
C LEU A 572 -65.48 -12.47 -7.82
N LEU A 573 -64.88 -12.80 -8.96
CA LEU A 573 -65.59 -13.06 -10.22
C LEU A 573 -66.50 -14.29 -10.12
N GLU A 574 -66.06 -15.36 -9.47
CA GLU A 574 -66.89 -16.54 -9.24
C GLU A 574 -68.09 -16.25 -8.32
N VAL A 575 -67.88 -15.49 -7.24
CA VAL A 575 -68.94 -15.00 -6.34
C VAL A 575 -69.92 -14.09 -7.09
N LYS A 576 -69.44 -13.16 -7.93
CA LYS A 576 -70.30 -12.31 -8.77
C LYS A 576 -71.16 -13.16 -9.72
N ARG A 577 -70.57 -14.13 -10.42
CA ARG A 577 -71.31 -15.06 -11.30
C ARG A 577 -72.33 -15.92 -10.54
N SER A 578 -72.02 -16.35 -9.30
CA SER A 578 -72.95 -17.12 -8.48
C SER A 578 -74.13 -16.26 -8.01
N HIS A 579 -73.88 -15.00 -7.65
CA HIS A 579 -74.89 -14.02 -7.29
C HIS A 579 -75.78 -13.64 -8.49
N GLU A 580 -75.21 -13.41 -9.68
CA GLU A 580 -75.96 -13.20 -10.92
C GLU A 580 -76.88 -14.40 -11.25
N LYS A 581 -76.38 -15.63 -11.12
CA LYS A 581 -77.20 -16.85 -11.27
C LYS A 581 -78.32 -16.93 -10.21
N ALA A 582 -78.07 -16.48 -8.98
CA ALA A 582 -79.09 -16.42 -7.93
C ALA A 582 -80.16 -15.34 -8.24
N ILE A 583 -79.76 -14.17 -8.75
CA ILE A 583 -80.68 -13.13 -9.23
C ILE A 583 -81.52 -13.66 -10.40
N GLN A 584 -80.91 -14.30 -11.40
CA GLN A 584 -81.61 -14.90 -12.53
C GLN A 584 -82.65 -15.94 -12.08
N ARG A 585 -82.27 -16.83 -11.15
CA ARG A 585 -83.19 -17.80 -10.52
C ARG A 585 -84.33 -17.11 -9.77
N ARG A 586 -84.03 -16.06 -8.99
CA ARG A 586 -85.06 -15.28 -8.27
C ARG A 586 -86.02 -14.61 -9.22
N SER A 587 -85.53 -13.97 -10.29
CA SER A 587 -86.36 -13.30 -11.30
C SER A 587 -87.24 -14.30 -12.06
N PHE A 588 -86.69 -15.47 -12.44
CA PHE A 588 -87.46 -16.55 -13.05
C PHE A 588 -88.58 -17.08 -12.13
N LEU A 589 -88.26 -17.31 -10.85
CA LEU A 589 -89.26 -17.72 -9.86
C LEU A 589 -90.31 -16.63 -9.62
N GLY A 590 -89.91 -15.36 -9.57
CA GLY A 590 -90.84 -14.22 -9.46
C GLY A 590 -91.80 -14.12 -10.65
N MET A 591 -91.31 -14.32 -11.88
CA MET A 591 -92.17 -14.40 -13.07
C MET A 591 -93.15 -15.58 -12.99
N ARG A 592 -92.69 -16.76 -12.57
CA ARG A 592 -93.55 -17.94 -12.41
C ARG A 592 -94.60 -17.77 -11.30
N LEU A 593 -94.28 -17.07 -10.22
CA LEU A 593 -95.25 -16.71 -9.18
C LEU A 593 -96.31 -15.75 -9.74
N LEU A 594 -95.92 -14.72 -10.50
CA LEU A 594 -96.87 -13.82 -11.16
C LEU A 594 -97.76 -14.54 -12.20
N GLU A 595 -97.26 -15.58 -12.86
CA GLU A 595 -98.08 -16.45 -13.72
C GLU A 595 -99.08 -17.28 -12.90
N GLN A 596 -98.66 -17.81 -11.74
CA GLN A 596 -99.55 -18.53 -10.82
C GLN A 596 -100.60 -17.60 -10.17
N ASP A 597 -100.23 -16.38 -9.79
CA ASP A 597 -101.16 -15.38 -9.23
C ASP A 597 -102.23 -14.94 -10.24
N LYS A 598 -101.89 -14.86 -11.53
CA LYS A 598 -102.88 -14.67 -12.61
C LYS A 598 -103.85 -15.84 -12.69
N VAL A 599 -103.35 -17.07 -12.60
CA VAL A 599 -104.19 -18.29 -12.60
C VAL A 599 -105.10 -18.32 -11.36
N LEU A 600 -104.58 -17.93 -10.19
CA LEU A 600 -105.37 -17.81 -8.96
C LEU A 600 -106.45 -16.72 -9.08
N SER A 601 -106.12 -15.55 -9.64
CA SER A 601 -107.10 -14.49 -9.93
C SER A 601 -108.25 -15.02 -10.80
N ASN A 602 -107.94 -15.75 -11.87
CA ASN A 602 -108.95 -16.37 -12.72
C ASN A 602 -109.81 -17.39 -11.95
N PHE A 603 -109.23 -18.17 -11.03
CA PHE A 603 -110.00 -19.08 -10.18
C PHE A 603 -110.89 -18.33 -9.17
N TYR A 604 -110.44 -17.20 -8.61
CA TYR A 604 -111.28 -16.37 -7.75
C TYR A 604 -112.47 -15.76 -8.49
N GLU A 605 -112.29 -15.35 -9.75
CA GLU A 605 -113.40 -14.91 -10.61
C GLU A 605 -114.38 -16.06 -10.89
N GLN A 606 -113.89 -17.25 -11.24
CA GLN A 606 -114.75 -18.45 -11.43
C GLN A 606 -115.51 -18.85 -10.16
N VAL A 607 -114.88 -18.78 -8.98
CA VAL A 607 -115.54 -19.05 -7.69
C VAL A 607 -116.65 -18.03 -7.44
N LYS A 608 -116.40 -16.74 -7.69
CA LYS A 608 -117.40 -15.68 -7.53
C LYS A 608 -118.61 -15.85 -8.47
N ASP A 609 -118.38 -16.29 -9.71
CA ASP A 609 -119.46 -16.60 -10.65
C ASP A 609 -120.27 -17.82 -10.19
N LEU A 610 -119.61 -18.85 -9.66
CA LEU A 610 -120.26 -20.04 -9.08
C LEU A 610 -121.05 -19.70 -7.81
N GLU A 611 -120.52 -18.86 -6.92
CA GLU A 611 -121.23 -18.35 -5.73
C GLU A 611 -122.49 -17.57 -6.13
N ALA A 612 -122.41 -16.74 -7.17
CA ALA A 612 -123.58 -16.03 -7.70
C ALA A 612 -124.63 -16.99 -8.30
N ALA A 613 -124.20 -18.07 -8.95
CA ALA A 613 -125.09 -19.11 -9.46
C ALA A 613 -125.74 -19.92 -8.33
N VAL A 614 -124.99 -20.28 -7.28
CA VAL A 614 -125.53 -20.94 -6.07
C VAL A 614 -126.52 -20.03 -5.36
N ALA A 615 -126.22 -18.74 -5.19
CA ALA A 615 -127.16 -17.78 -4.59
C ALA A 615 -128.46 -17.64 -5.43
N LYS A 616 -128.38 -17.73 -6.76
CA LYS A 616 -129.57 -17.78 -7.63
C LYS A 616 -130.37 -19.07 -7.44
N SER A 617 -129.69 -20.22 -7.31
CA SER A 617 -130.34 -21.51 -7.04
C SER A 617 -131.03 -21.52 -5.67
N ASN A 618 -130.38 -21.01 -4.63
CA ASN A 618 -130.91 -20.96 -3.26
C ASN A 618 -132.18 -20.09 -3.17
N ARG A 619 -132.21 -18.95 -3.88
CA ARG A 619 -133.44 -18.14 -4.00
C ARG A 619 -134.60 -18.91 -4.65
N ALA A 620 -134.31 -19.78 -5.62
CA ALA A 620 -135.32 -20.60 -6.28
C ALA A 620 -135.81 -21.74 -5.38
N THR A 621 -134.94 -22.36 -4.58
CA THR A 621 -135.36 -23.35 -3.57
C THR A 621 -136.16 -22.69 -2.44
N GLU A 622 -135.78 -21.50 -1.98
CA GLU A 622 -136.54 -20.71 -0.99
C GLU A 622 -137.95 -20.36 -1.47
N THR A 623 -138.15 -20.09 -2.77
CA THR A 623 -139.50 -19.91 -3.33
C THR A 623 -140.29 -21.22 -3.34
N VAL A 624 -139.71 -22.33 -3.83
CA VAL A 624 -140.40 -23.63 -3.84
C VAL A 624 -140.75 -24.11 -2.43
N GLU A 625 -139.90 -23.85 -1.43
CA GLU A 625 -140.23 -24.14 -0.04
C GLU A 625 -141.38 -23.28 0.52
N LYS A 626 -141.57 -22.03 0.04
CA LYS A 626 -142.75 -21.23 0.40
C LYS A 626 -144.00 -21.85 -0.21
N ASP A 627 -143.96 -22.21 -1.48
CA ASP A 627 -145.06 -22.88 -2.17
C ASP A 627 -145.45 -24.21 -1.47
N VAL A 628 -144.45 -25.00 -1.06
CA VAL A 628 -144.67 -26.23 -0.26
C VAL A 628 -145.28 -25.93 1.11
N ARG A 629 -144.86 -24.86 1.79
CA ARG A 629 -145.46 -24.43 3.07
C ARG A 629 -146.91 -23.98 2.89
N GLU A 630 -147.25 -23.30 1.79
CA GLU A 630 -148.61 -22.88 1.45
C GLU A 630 -149.51 -24.09 1.14
N LEU A 631 -149.08 -24.98 0.23
CA LEU A 631 -149.78 -26.24 -0.07
C LEU A 631 -149.98 -27.12 1.18
N GLN A 632 -149.01 -27.11 2.12
CA GLN A 632 -149.13 -27.86 3.37
C GLN A 632 -150.21 -27.30 4.30
N ILE A 633 -150.50 -25.99 4.25
CA ILE A 633 -151.62 -25.36 4.97
C ILE A 633 -152.95 -25.78 4.32
N GLU A 634 -153.06 -25.71 2.99
CA GLU A 634 -154.26 -26.16 2.25
C GLU A 634 -154.61 -27.63 2.55
N ILE A 635 -153.62 -28.52 2.51
CA ILE A 635 -153.77 -29.94 2.87
C ILE A 635 -154.28 -30.11 4.31
N ASN A 636 -153.93 -29.23 5.23
CA ASN A 636 -154.36 -29.32 6.63
C ASN A 636 -155.81 -28.83 6.82
N ASP A 637 -156.27 -27.85 6.03
CA ASP A 637 -157.67 -27.43 6.04
C ASP A 637 -158.59 -28.43 5.31
N GLU A 638 -158.13 -29.05 4.21
CA GLU A 638 -158.79 -30.23 3.60
C GLU A 638 -158.97 -31.37 4.62
N LYS A 639 -157.93 -31.72 5.38
CA LYS A 639 -158.02 -32.73 6.47
C LYS A 639 -159.07 -32.37 7.52
N ARG A 640 -159.17 -31.10 7.93
CA ARG A 640 -160.21 -30.62 8.87
C ARG A 640 -161.62 -30.80 8.30
N GLN A 641 -161.83 -30.54 7.00
CA GLN A 641 -163.12 -30.77 6.34
C GLN A 641 -163.50 -32.25 6.29
N ILE A 642 -162.52 -33.13 6.04
CA ILE A 642 -162.71 -34.59 6.05
C ILE A 642 -163.17 -35.06 7.44
N ASP A 643 -162.55 -34.59 8.52
CA ASP A 643 -162.92 -35.03 9.88
C ASP A 643 -164.29 -34.51 10.33
N LEU A 644 -164.69 -33.30 9.91
CA LEU A 644 -166.06 -32.81 10.08
C LEU A 644 -167.09 -33.69 9.35
N LYS A 645 -166.78 -34.18 8.14
CA LYS A 645 -167.64 -35.11 7.40
C LYS A 645 -167.70 -36.49 8.08
N LYS A 646 -166.57 -37.04 8.55
CA LYS A 646 -166.54 -38.33 9.28
C LYS A 646 -167.43 -38.32 10.54
N ARG A 647 -167.43 -37.23 11.31
CA ARG A 647 -168.30 -37.09 12.50
C ARG A 647 -169.80 -37.16 12.15
N LYS A 648 -170.21 -36.59 11.00
CA LYS A 648 -171.60 -36.68 10.52
C LYS A 648 -172.01 -38.11 10.11
N VAL A 649 -171.07 -38.91 9.59
CA VAL A 649 -171.32 -40.32 9.22
C VAL A 649 -171.53 -41.20 10.46
N LEU A 650 -170.77 -40.99 11.54
CA LEU A 650 -170.93 -41.74 12.79
C LEU A 650 -172.30 -41.53 13.45
N LEU A 651 -172.92 -40.36 13.28
CA LEU A 651 -174.28 -40.09 13.77
C LEU A 651 -175.36 -40.83 12.97
N LYS A 652 -175.14 -41.11 11.67
CA LYS A 652 -176.09 -41.90 10.87
C LYS A 652 -176.10 -43.38 11.28
N ARG A 653 -174.94 -44.00 11.50
CA ARG A 653 -174.84 -45.42 11.86
C ARG A 653 -175.61 -45.79 13.13
N LYS A 654 -175.61 -44.91 14.15
CA LYS A 654 -176.36 -45.14 15.39
C LYS A 654 -177.87 -45.30 15.16
N LEU A 655 -178.43 -44.57 14.20
CA LEU A 655 -179.85 -44.66 13.84
C LEU A 655 -180.16 -45.92 13.00
N GLU A 656 -179.17 -46.45 12.28
CA GLU A 656 -179.28 -47.69 11.52
C GLU A 656 -179.22 -48.93 12.44
N GLU A 657 -178.41 -48.88 13.50
CA GLU A 657 -178.28 -49.95 14.51
C GLU A 657 -179.57 -50.18 15.32
N GLU A 658 -180.31 -49.12 15.67
CA GLU A 658 -181.60 -49.20 16.38
C GLU A 658 -182.71 -49.90 15.56
N ILE A 659 -182.67 -49.79 14.22
CA ILE A 659 -183.64 -50.43 13.32
C ILE A 659 -183.38 -51.94 13.20
N ILE A 660 -182.10 -52.35 13.21
CA ILE A 660 -181.71 -53.76 13.05
C ILE A 660 -182.17 -54.61 14.24
N MET A 661 -182.11 -54.08 15.47
CA MET A 661 -182.56 -54.77 16.68
C MET A 661 -184.03 -55.21 16.60
N LEU A 662 -184.93 -54.31 16.20
CA LEU A 662 -186.37 -54.58 16.07
C LEU A 662 -186.71 -55.57 14.94
N GLN A 663 -185.77 -55.81 14.03
CA GLN A 663 -185.95 -56.71 12.89
C GLN A 663 -185.43 -58.13 13.16
N ILE A 664 -184.65 -58.33 14.23
CA ILE A 664 -184.14 -59.64 14.69
C ILE A 664 -185.22 -60.39 15.49
N GLU A 665 -185.91 -59.72 16.42
CA GLU A 665 -186.93 -60.34 17.30
C GLU A 665 -188.10 -61.00 16.53
N LEU A 666 -188.39 -60.50 15.33
CA LEU A 666 -189.44 -61.04 14.44
C LEU A 666 -188.98 -62.27 13.63
N SER A 667 -187.69 -62.64 13.70
CA SER A 667 -187.09 -63.72 12.90
C SER A 667 -186.87 -65.03 13.67
N GLU A 668 -186.80 -65.03 15.00
CA GLU A 668 -186.48 -66.21 15.81
C GLU A 668 -187.63 -67.24 15.92
N ALA A 669 -188.86 -66.84 15.59
CA ALA A 669 -190.04 -67.72 15.64
C ALA A 669 -190.21 -68.62 14.39
N ARG A 670 -189.27 -68.60 13.43
CA ARG A 670 -189.38 -69.32 12.16
C ARG A 670 -188.16 -70.16 11.80
N ASP A 671 -188.44 -71.47 11.72
CA ASP A 671 -187.89 -72.42 10.77
C ASP A 671 -186.53 -73.08 11.07
N ALA A 672 -186.60 -74.06 11.97
CA ALA A 672 -185.68 -75.18 11.97
C ALA A 672 -185.91 -76.10 10.74
N THR A 673 -185.04 -76.07 9.72
CA THR A 673 -184.68 -77.28 8.95
C THR A 673 -183.43 -77.14 8.06
N LEU A 674 -182.62 -78.22 8.05
CA LEU A 674 -181.64 -78.65 7.04
C LEU A 674 -180.25 -77.98 6.94
N LYS A 675 -179.31 -78.78 6.41
CA LYS A 675 -177.84 -78.63 6.47
C LYS A 675 -177.24 -78.43 5.06
N SER A 676 -176.25 -77.52 4.94
CA SER A 676 -174.99 -77.64 4.16
C SER A 676 -175.03 -77.85 2.62
N VAL A 677 -174.20 -77.23 1.75
CA VAL A 677 -172.93 -76.45 1.85
C VAL A 677 -172.82 -75.45 0.65
N THR A 678 -171.74 -74.66 0.56
CA THR A 678 -171.27 -73.84 -0.61
C THR A 678 -172.05 -72.55 -0.89
N ARG A 679 -171.48 -71.43 -1.38
CA ARG A 679 -170.10 -71.00 -1.76
C ARG A 679 -170.02 -69.46 -1.58
N THR A 680 -168.91 -68.71 -1.63
CA THR A 680 -167.49 -68.89 -2.05
C THR A 680 -166.56 -68.08 -1.09
N LEU A 681 -165.29 -68.46 -0.90
CA LEU A 681 -164.04 -67.80 -1.38
C LEU A 681 -164.02 -66.25 -1.37
N GLU A 682 -163.04 -65.52 -0.79
CA GLU A 682 -161.68 -65.86 -0.29
C GLU A 682 -161.11 -64.77 0.68
N TYR A 683 -159.96 -65.01 1.36
CA TYR A 683 -159.33 -64.08 2.34
C TYR A 683 -157.77 -63.98 2.23
N ARG A 684 -157.24 -62.72 2.22
CA ARG A 684 -156.05 -62.15 2.94
C ARG A 684 -154.58 -62.69 2.76
N GLU A 685 -153.62 -61.81 2.37
CA GLU A 685 -152.45 -61.28 3.16
C GLU A 685 -151.32 -60.58 2.33
N LEU A 686 -150.32 -59.98 2.99
CA LEU A 686 -149.36 -58.92 2.53
C LEU A 686 -147.98 -59.41 2.01
N LYS A 687 -147.34 -58.66 1.07
CA LYS A 687 -145.87 -58.60 0.82
C LYS A 687 -145.42 -57.28 0.14
N GLY A 688 -144.11 -56.99 0.16
CA GLY A 688 -143.41 -55.90 -0.56
C GLY A 688 -142.00 -56.33 -1.05
N ASP A 689 -141.27 -55.45 -1.75
CA ASP A 689 -140.13 -55.77 -2.65
C ASP A 689 -138.78 -55.06 -2.31
N ASP A 690 -137.64 -55.67 -2.72
CA ASP A 690 -136.28 -55.10 -2.81
C ASP A 690 -135.36 -55.93 -3.77
N PRO A 691 -134.59 -55.31 -4.70
CA PRO A 691 -133.52 -55.99 -5.48
C PRO A 691 -132.22 -55.15 -5.72
N PRO A 692 -131.14 -55.65 -6.38
CA PRO A 692 -130.32 -56.85 -6.13
C PRO A 692 -128.77 -56.56 -6.16
N ALA A 693 -127.90 -57.58 -6.32
CA ALA A 693 -126.48 -57.57 -5.87
C ALA A 693 -125.28 -57.34 -6.85
N PRO A 694 -125.37 -56.76 -8.08
CA PRO A 694 -124.22 -56.71 -9.02
C PRO A 694 -123.15 -55.64 -8.71
N GLU A 695 -123.30 -54.81 -7.67
CA GLU A 695 -122.40 -53.69 -7.38
C GLU A 695 -121.18 -54.05 -6.50
N LEU A 696 -121.21 -55.16 -5.75
CA LEU A 696 -120.07 -55.56 -4.92
C LEU A 696 -118.88 -56.08 -5.73
N VAL A 697 -119.12 -56.79 -6.84
CA VAL A 697 -118.07 -57.46 -7.64
C VAL A 697 -117.13 -56.44 -8.29
N LYS A 698 -117.68 -55.33 -8.83
CA LYS A 698 -116.89 -54.27 -9.49
C LYS A 698 -115.92 -53.55 -8.55
N LYS A 699 -116.12 -53.59 -7.22
CA LYS A 699 -115.18 -53.01 -6.25
C LYS A 699 -113.98 -53.90 -5.94
N MET A 700 -114.07 -55.21 -6.16
CA MET A 700 -112.93 -56.12 -5.97
C MET A 700 -111.93 -55.99 -7.13
N GLU A 701 -112.42 -56.01 -8.38
CA GLU A 701 -111.60 -55.86 -9.60
C GLU A 701 -110.78 -54.55 -9.60
N GLN A 702 -111.33 -53.49 -9.02
CA GLN A 702 -110.66 -52.18 -8.93
C GLN A 702 -109.38 -52.18 -8.06
N LEU A 703 -109.25 -53.11 -7.10
CA LEU A 703 -108.10 -53.18 -6.19
C LEU A 703 -106.94 -54.00 -6.78
N GLU A 704 -107.23 -55.01 -7.59
CA GLU A 704 -106.21 -55.86 -8.23
C GLU A 704 -105.43 -55.09 -9.31
N VAL A 705 -106.10 -54.20 -10.06
CA VAL A 705 -105.48 -53.32 -11.05
C VAL A 705 -104.42 -52.39 -10.42
N ASN A 706 -104.69 -51.88 -9.21
CA ASN A 706 -103.77 -50.97 -8.51
C ASN A 706 -102.48 -51.67 -8.07
N LEU A 707 -102.54 -52.97 -7.74
CA LEU A 707 -101.36 -53.74 -7.34
C LEU A 707 -100.40 -53.94 -8.52
N ALA A 708 -100.94 -54.26 -9.70
CA ALA A 708 -100.18 -54.45 -10.94
C ALA A 708 -99.50 -53.16 -11.45
N GLU A 709 -100.04 -51.98 -11.13
CA GLU A 709 -99.35 -50.71 -11.42
C GLU A 709 -98.12 -50.47 -10.54
N CYS A 710 -98.15 -50.89 -9.28
CA CYS A 710 -97.03 -50.73 -8.36
C CYS A 710 -95.81 -51.56 -8.80
N GLU A 711 -96.01 -52.79 -9.26
CA GLU A 711 -94.93 -53.68 -9.72
C GLU A 711 -94.22 -53.11 -10.98
N ARG A 712 -94.98 -52.56 -11.94
CA ARG A 712 -94.42 -51.90 -13.13
C ARG A 712 -93.56 -50.68 -12.79
N ARG A 713 -93.92 -49.94 -11.73
CA ARG A 713 -93.15 -48.76 -11.28
C ARG A 713 -91.83 -49.14 -10.59
N LEU A 714 -91.69 -50.36 -10.08
CA LEU A 714 -90.45 -50.85 -9.46
C LEU A 714 -89.40 -51.19 -10.54
N LEU A 715 -89.78 -52.01 -11.52
CA LEU A 715 -88.94 -52.39 -12.67
C LEU A 715 -88.43 -51.17 -13.46
N GLY A 716 -89.23 -50.11 -13.58
CA GLY A 716 -88.82 -48.86 -14.21
C GLY A 716 -87.68 -48.12 -13.48
N LYS A 717 -87.52 -48.31 -12.16
CA LYS A 717 -86.43 -47.70 -11.39
C LYS A 717 -85.13 -48.51 -11.47
N GLU A 718 -85.20 -49.83 -11.59
CA GLU A 718 -84.02 -50.69 -11.72
C GLU A 718 -83.28 -50.43 -13.04
N LEU A 719 -84.03 -50.29 -14.15
CA LEU A 719 -83.48 -49.92 -15.47
C LEU A 719 -82.83 -48.52 -15.51
N LEU A 720 -83.20 -47.63 -14.58
CA LEU A 720 -82.57 -46.32 -14.40
C LEU A 720 -81.20 -46.45 -13.71
N VAL A 721 -81.07 -47.36 -12.74
CA VAL A 721 -79.81 -47.61 -12.01
C VAL A 721 -78.75 -48.25 -12.93
N GLU A 722 -79.14 -49.20 -13.79
CA GLU A 722 -78.24 -49.77 -14.81
C GLU A 722 -77.73 -48.71 -15.81
N ARG A 723 -78.59 -47.76 -16.19
CA ARG A 723 -78.20 -46.67 -17.11
C ARG A 723 -77.18 -45.72 -16.47
N VAL A 724 -77.32 -45.42 -15.18
CA VAL A 724 -76.36 -44.59 -14.43
C VAL A 724 -75.03 -45.31 -14.23
N THR A 725 -75.03 -46.61 -13.92
CA THR A 725 -73.79 -47.39 -13.75
C THR A 725 -73.03 -47.62 -15.06
N ARG A 726 -73.70 -47.67 -16.22
CA ARG A 726 -73.02 -47.67 -17.53
C ARG A 726 -72.30 -46.34 -17.84
N MET A 727 -72.80 -45.21 -17.34
CA MET A 727 -72.22 -43.89 -17.56
C MET A 727 -71.02 -43.59 -16.65
N SER A 728 -70.92 -44.21 -15.47
CA SER A 728 -69.87 -43.90 -14.48
C SER A 728 -68.57 -44.70 -14.67
N LYS A 729 -68.62 -45.93 -15.20
CA LYS A 729 -67.41 -46.78 -15.37
C LYS A 729 -66.29 -46.15 -16.22
N PRO A 730 -66.55 -45.57 -17.41
CA PRO A 730 -65.47 -45.02 -18.25
C PRO A 730 -64.74 -43.84 -17.60
N LEU A 731 -65.45 -43.04 -16.80
CA LEU A 731 -64.89 -41.91 -16.06
C LEU A 731 -63.97 -42.37 -14.91
N GLY A 732 -64.23 -43.55 -14.32
CA GLY A 732 -63.35 -44.17 -13.33
C GLY A 732 -62.04 -44.67 -13.96
N GLU A 733 -62.14 -45.44 -15.04
CA GLU A 733 -60.97 -46.01 -15.75
C GLU A 733 -60.04 -44.90 -16.30
N GLN A 734 -60.61 -43.78 -16.77
CA GLN A 734 -59.83 -42.63 -17.23
C GLN A 734 -59.14 -41.87 -16.08
N ALA A 735 -59.71 -41.87 -14.87
CA ALA A 735 -59.06 -41.30 -13.69
C ALA A 735 -57.86 -42.16 -13.20
N GLU A 736 -57.97 -43.49 -13.28
CA GLU A 736 -56.91 -44.41 -12.88
C GLU A 736 -55.71 -44.38 -13.84
N SER A 737 -55.93 -44.32 -15.15
CA SER A 737 -54.84 -44.22 -16.14
C SER A 737 -53.99 -42.94 -15.97
N CYS A 738 -54.61 -41.82 -15.58
CA CYS A 738 -53.90 -40.57 -15.23
C CYS A 738 -53.04 -40.75 -13.97
N ARG A 739 -53.55 -41.49 -12.97
CA ARG A 739 -52.84 -41.77 -11.71
C ARG A 739 -51.58 -42.64 -11.93
N VAL A 740 -51.63 -43.57 -12.88
CA VAL A 740 -50.46 -44.40 -13.27
C VAL A 740 -49.38 -43.56 -13.97
N HIS A 741 -49.75 -42.60 -14.82
CA HIS A 741 -48.78 -41.67 -15.43
C HIS A 741 -48.09 -40.79 -14.37
N SER A 742 -48.86 -40.21 -13.44
CA SER A 742 -48.30 -39.44 -12.32
C SER A 742 -47.35 -40.27 -11.44
N LEU A 743 -47.66 -41.54 -11.19
CA LEU A 743 -46.78 -42.47 -10.46
C LEU A 743 -45.50 -42.80 -11.24
N SER A 744 -45.57 -42.95 -12.56
CA SER A 744 -44.40 -43.17 -13.43
C SER A 744 -43.45 -41.96 -13.41
N VAL A 745 -44.00 -40.75 -13.52
CA VAL A 745 -43.24 -39.49 -13.41
C VAL A 745 -42.62 -39.34 -12.02
N ALA A 746 -43.36 -39.64 -10.95
CA ALA A 746 -42.84 -39.60 -9.58
C ALA A 746 -41.68 -40.60 -9.35
N LYS A 747 -41.74 -41.82 -9.93
CA LYS A 747 -40.64 -42.78 -9.86
C LYS A 747 -39.38 -42.27 -10.57
N LYS A 748 -39.51 -41.75 -11.80
CA LYS A 748 -38.38 -41.15 -12.54
C LYS A 748 -37.78 -39.94 -11.82
N LEU A 749 -38.60 -39.10 -11.21
CA LEU A 749 -38.14 -37.96 -10.39
C LEU A 749 -37.34 -38.43 -9.17
N ASN A 750 -37.79 -39.50 -8.49
CA ASN A 750 -37.10 -40.06 -7.34
C ASN A 750 -35.78 -40.77 -7.74
N GLU A 751 -35.74 -41.47 -8.87
CA GLU A 751 -34.49 -42.03 -9.42
C GLU A 751 -33.48 -40.94 -9.80
N ALA A 752 -33.94 -39.82 -10.39
CA ALA A 752 -33.08 -38.68 -10.67
C ALA A 752 -32.52 -38.04 -9.39
N ARG A 753 -33.36 -37.85 -8.36
CA ARG A 753 -32.94 -37.36 -7.04
C ARG A 753 -31.90 -38.28 -6.38
N ALA A 754 -32.07 -39.61 -6.47
CA ALA A 754 -31.11 -40.58 -5.95
C ALA A 754 -29.76 -40.51 -6.69
N LYS A 755 -29.76 -40.31 -8.01
CA LYS A 755 -28.52 -40.11 -8.80
C LYS A 755 -27.79 -38.83 -8.39
N ILE A 756 -28.50 -37.71 -8.26
CA ILE A 756 -27.94 -36.42 -7.82
C ILE A 756 -27.33 -36.56 -6.41
N PHE A 757 -28.03 -37.22 -5.48
CA PHE A 757 -27.52 -37.48 -4.13
C PHE A 757 -26.19 -38.28 -4.16
N ASN A 758 -26.13 -39.35 -4.95
CA ASN A 758 -24.92 -40.17 -5.09
C ASN A 758 -23.76 -39.40 -5.75
N ILE A 759 -24.02 -38.56 -6.75
CA ILE A 759 -23.00 -37.70 -7.39
C ILE A 759 -22.43 -36.72 -6.37
N ASN A 760 -23.29 -36.03 -5.60
CA ASN A 760 -22.85 -35.11 -4.55
C ASN A 760 -22.04 -35.82 -3.45
N LEU A 761 -22.39 -37.06 -3.10
CA LEU A 761 -21.62 -37.87 -2.15
C LEU A 761 -20.21 -38.21 -2.68
N CYS A 762 -20.10 -38.59 -3.96
CA CYS A 762 -18.82 -38.80 -4.63
C CYS A 762 -17.98 -37.51 -4.72
N LEU A 763 -18.62 -36.37 -4.99
CA LEU A 763 -17.95 -35.06 -5.09
C LEU A 763 -17.43 -34.58 -3.72
N MET A 764 -18.17 -34.86 -2.64
CA MET A 764 -17.69 -34.70 -1.27
C MET A 764 -16.51 -35.64 -0.94
N ALA A 765 -16.54 -36.90 -1.38
CA ALA A 765 -15.40 -37.82 -1.19
C ALA A 765 -14.15 -37.36 -1.95
N VAL A 766 -14.27 -36.99 -3.22
CA VAL A 766 -13.15 -36.52 -4.06
C VAL A 766 -12.57 -35.20 -3.54
N SER A 767 -13.41 -34.27 -3.05
CA SER A 767 -12.93 -33.01 -2.45
C SER A 767 -12.24 -33.22 -1.10
N ALA A 768 -12.67 -34.19 -0.30
CA ALA A 768 -11.95 -34.63 0.90
C ALA A 768 -10.59 -35.26 0.56
N GLU A 769 -10.53 -36.17 -0.43
CA GLU A 769 -9.28 -36.76 -0.92
C GLU A 769 -8.29 -35.69 -1.42
N LEU A 770 -8.76 -34.72 -2.21
CA LEU A 770 -7.94 -33.61 -2.72
C LEU A 770 -7.40 -32.76 -1.58
N SER A 771 -8.20 -32.55 -0.53
CA SER A 771 -7.79 -31.82 0.67
C SER A 771 -6.72 -32.58 1.47
N MET A 772 -6.86 -33.90 1.62
CA MET A 772 -5.84 -34.75 2.25
C MET A 772 -4.55 -34.78 1.43
N LYS A 773 -4.61 -34.98 0.10
CA LYS A 773 -3.44 -34.98 -0.79
C LYS A 773 -2.70 -33.63 -0.76
N ARG A 774 -3.42 -32.50 -0.70
CA ARG A 774 -2.84 -31.17 -0.49
C ARG A 774 -2.15 -31.03 0.87
N ALA A 775 -2.74 -31.56 1.95
CA ALA A 775 -2.14 -31.54 3.28
C ALA A 775 -0.86 -32.38 3.36
N VAL A 776 -0.85 -33.58 2.76
CA VAL A 776 0.34 -34.44 2.67
C VAL A 776 1.47 -33.74 1.91
N ALA A 777 1.21 -33.21 0.72
CA ALA A 777 2.23 -32.50 -0.07
C ALA A 777 2.81 -31.27 0.67
N LEU A 778 1.99 -30.55 1.45
CA LEU A 778 2.48 -29.45 2.30
C LEU A 778 3.33 -29.95 3.48
N SER A 779 3.05 -31.14 4.03
CA SER A 779 3.85 -31.74 5.10
C SER A 779 5.20 -32.25 4.58
N GLU A 780 5.24 -32.89 3.41
CA GLU A 780 6.47 -33.32 2.73
C GLU A 780 7.35 -32.11 2.36
N HIS A 781 6.74 -31.02 1.88
CA HIS A 781 7.47 -29.78 1.58
C HIS A 781 8.05 -29.10 2.83
N ARG A 782 7.39 -29.24 4.00
CA ARG A 782 7.96 -28.79 5.29
C ARG A 782 9.13 -29.68 5.70
N GLN A 783 8.97 -31.00 5.64
CA GLN A 783 10.05 -31.95 5.95
C GLN A 783 11.26 -31.76 5.03
N LEU A 784 11.06 -31.52 3.73
CA LEU A 784 12.15 -31.22 2.81
C LEU A 784 12.92 -29.95 3.23
N LYS A 785 12.22 -28.88 3.61
CA LYS A 785 12.85 -27.65 4.12
C LYS A 785 13.58 -27.86 5.45
N GLU A 786 13.00 -28.62 6.37
CA GLU A 786 13.64 -28.98 7.64
C GLU A 786 14.90 -29.83 7.39
N ARG A 787 14.89 -30.74 6.41
CA ARG A 787 16.06 -31.55 6.02
C ARG A 787 17.09 -30.74 5.25
N GLU A 788 16.69 -29.80 4.39
CA GLU A 788 17.60 -28.83 3.76
C GLU A 788 18.29 -27.97 4.84
N GLN A 789 17.53 -27.51 5.83
CA GLN A 789 18.06 -26.72 6.94
C GLN A 789 19.03 -27.53 7.83
N GLN A 790 18.68 -28.77 8.18
CA GLN A 790 19.57 -29.70 8.87
C GLN A 790 20.84 -30.02 8.06
N LEU A 791 20.74 -30.08 6.73
CA LEU A 791 21.90 -30.27 5.84
C LEU A 791 22.77 -29.02 5.71
N SER A 792 22.22 -27.79 5.81
CA SER A 792 23.04 -26.59 5.98
C SER A 792 23.73 -26.60 7.34
N GLU A 793 22.99 -26.81 8.44
CA GLU A 793 23.56 -26.83 9.79
C GLU A 793 24.64 -27.92 9.96
N ALA A 794 24.49 -29.08 9.31
CA ALA A 794 25.51 -30.13 9.28
C ALA A 794 26.74 -29.75 8.43
N ARG A 795 26.55 -29.03 7.31
CA ARG A 795 27.67 -28.51 6.50
C ARG A 795 28.43 -27.41 7.22
N ASP A 796 27.72 -26.52 7.92
CA ASP A 796 28.29 -25.43 8.69
C ASP A 796 29.10 -25.99 9.87
N LYS A 797 28.57 -26.99 10.58
CA LYS A 797 29.32 -27.74 11.62
C LYS A 797 30.51 -28.51 11.07
N MET A 798 30.42 -29.09 9.86
CA MET A 798 31.58 -29.70 9.20
C MET A 798 32.65 -28.65 8.87
N LEU A 799 32.25 -27.47 8.39
CA LEU A 799 33.16 -26.35 8.12
C LEU A 799 33.82 -25.81 9.39
N GLU A 800 33.11 -25.72 10.51
CA GLU A 800 33.71 -25.40 11.82
C GLU A 800 34.69 -26.50 12.29
N SER A 801 34.34 -27.78 12.13
CA SER A 801 35.24 -28.89 12.52
C SER A 801 36.54 -28.99 11.71
N VAL A 802 36.59 -28.38 10.51
CA VAL A 802 37.79 -28.32 9.65
C VAL A 802 38.71 -27.15 10.02
N VAL A 803 38.27 -26.23 10.89
CA VAL A 803 39.03 -25.02 11.27
C VAL A 803 39.77 -25.17 12.63
N GLU A 804 39.47 -26.22 13.42
CA GLU A 804 40.14 -26.49 14.71
C GLU A 804 41.20 -27.62 14.66
N SER A 805 41.68 -28.02 13.48
CA SER A 805 42.67 -29.11 13.34
C SER A 805 43.96 -28.77 12.58
N GLU A 806 44.49 -27.55 12.73
CA GLU A 806 45.87 -27.20 12.35
C GLU A 806 46.60 -26.42 13.46
N SER A 807 46.95 -27.09 14.57
CA SER A 807 48.17 -26.78 15.36
C SER A 807 48.42 -27.72 16.55
N LYS A 808 49.23 -28.78 16.34
CA LYS A 808 50.45 -29.13 17.11
C LYS A 808 50.92 -30.57 16.86
N ASP A 809 52.24 -30.71 16.82
CA ASP A 809 52.97 -31.92 16.44
C ASP A 809 53.23 -32.92 17.61
N GLU A 810 53.77 -34.08 17.20
CA GLU A 810 54.63 -35.01 17.96
C GLU A 810 54.06 -35.77 19.18
N ALA A 811 53.69 -37.05 18.97
CA ALA A 811 54.41 -38.21 19.54
C ALA A 811 53.88 -39.57 19.01
N SER A 812 54.73 -40.59 19.05
CA SER A 812 54.48 -42.01 18.70
C SER A 812 55.58 -42.87 19.34
N PRO A 813 55.52 -44.21 19.43
CA PRO A 813 54.39 -45.18 19.41
C PRO A 813 54.49 -46.10 20.69
N PRO A 814 54.17 -47.42 20.77
CA PRO A 814 53.42 -48.34 19.88
C PRO A 814 52.37 -49.25 20.60
N SER A 815 51.75 -50.13 19.78
CA SER A 815 51.15 -51.45 20.08
C SER A 815 50.02 -51.57 21.12
N GLU A 816 48.85 -52.04 20.66
CA GLU A 816 48.46 -53.45 20.88
C GLU A 816 47.44 -53.92 19.82
N LEU A 817 47.41 -55.23 19.59
CA LEU A 817 46.56 -55.91 18.60
C LEU A 817 45.24 -56.37 19.23
N ASP A 818 44.31 -56.77 18.36
CA ASP A 818 43.14 -57.60 18.65
C ASP A 818 42.13 -57.07 19.68
N ASN A 819 40.93 -56.74 19.21
CA ASN A 819 39.77 -57.60 19.47
C ASN A 819 38.51 -57.22 18.66
N LYS A 820 37.89 -58.26 18.09
CA LYS A 820 36.45 -58.39 17.77
C LYS A 820 35.85 -57.59 16.61
N ALA A 821 36.00 -58.20 15.44
CA ALA A 821 34.83 -58.48 14.60
C ALA A 821 33.85 -59.49 15.27
N GLU A 822 32.75 -59.80 14.59
CA GLU A 822 31.71 -60.79 14.95
C GLU A 822 30.75 -60.45 16.11
N GLN A 823 29.59 -59.92 15.72
CA GLN A 823 28.27 -60.45 16.07
C GLN A 823 27.34 -60.16 14.88
N LEU A 824 27.37 -61.05 13.88
CA LEU A 824 26.35 -62.09 13.64
C LEU A 824 25.08 -61.57 12.96
N SER A 825 25.07 -61.73 11.64
CA SER A 825 23.86 -61.85 10.84
C SER A 825 23.21 -63.22 11.03
N GLU A 826 21.94 -63.25 11.44
CA GLU A 826 20.94 -64.31 11.18
C GLU A 826 19.60 -63.84 11.80
N ALA A 827 18.41 -64.14 11.27
CA ALA A 827 18.05 -65.13 10.26
C ALA A 827 17.02 -64.62 9.23
N ARG A 828 16.90 -65.39 8.14
CA ARG A 828 15.95 -65.24 7.03
C ARG A 828 14.60 -65.93 7.29
N ASP A 829 13.59 -65.45 6.56
CA ASP A 829 12.51 -66.19 5.88
C ASP A 829 11.83 -67.42 6.54
N LYS A 830 10.50 -67.30 6.72
CA LYS A 830 9.47 -68.36 6.55
C LYS A 830 8.14 -67.65 6.28
N VAL A 831 7.66 -67.60 5.03
CA VAL A 831 6.90 -68.63 4.26
C VAL A 831 5.38 -68.55 4.48
N LEU A 832 4.66 -68.69 3.35
CA LEU A 832 3.22 -68.54 3.11
C LEU A 832 2.27 -69.49 3.89
N GLU A 833 0.98 -69.14 3.76
CA GLU A 833 -0.18 -70.03 3.55
C GLU A 833 -1.01 -70.60 4.71
N SER A 834 -2.19 -70.00 4.91
CA SER A 834 -3.53 -70.66 4.97
C SER A 834 -4.58 -69.57 4.72
N ALA A 835 -5.40 -69.62 3.67
CA ALA A 835 -6.64 -70.40 3.55
C ALA A 835 -7.69 -69.99 4.63
N VAL A 836 -8.69 -69.13 4.34
CA VAL A 836 -9.91 -69.30 3.49
C VAL A 836 -11.14 -69.66 4.34
N GLU A 837 -12.29 -69.03 4.03
CA GLU A 837 -13.67 -69.26 4.54
C GLU A 837 -13.93 -69.00 6.05
N ALA A 838 -14.99 -68.29 6.45
CA ALA A 838 -16.38 -68.41 6.01
C ALA A 838 -17.20 -67.09 6.08
N ASN A 839 -18.34 -67.06 5.39
CA ASN A 839 -19.28 -65.93 5.29
C ASN A 839 -20.57 -66.14 6.13
N LYS A 840 -21.36 -65.05 6.22
CA LYS A 840 -22.84 -64.94 6.40
C LYS A 840 -23.46 -64.84 7.81
N SER A 841 -24.06 -63.67 8.08
CA SER A 841 -25.49 -63.41 8.40
C SER A 841 -25.61 -61.91 8.74
N GLU A 842 -26.18 -61.00 7.94
CA GLU A 842 -27.59 -60.78 7.55
C GLU A 842 -28.58 -60.50 8.71
N ASP A 843 -29.25 -59.34 8.57
CA ASP A 843 -30.53 -58.83 9.08
C ASP A 843 -30.86 -58.67 10.59
N GLU A 844 -31.28 -57.46 10.97
CA GLU A 844 -32.68 -57.12 11.35
C GLU A 844 -32.87 -55.60 11.62
N ALA A 845 -34.11 -55.12 11.75
CA ALA A 845 -34.49 -53.70 11.62
C ALA A 845 -34.94 -52.98 12.94
N SER A 846 -35.21 -51.67 12.83
CA SER A 846 -35.58 -50.69 13.87
C SER A 846 -37.01 -50.85 14.46
N PRO A 847 -37.58 -49.94 15.31
CA PRO A 847 -37.06 -48.89 16.22
C PRO A 847 -37.59 -49.15 17.67
N PRO A 848 -38.26 -48.26 18.47
CA PRO A 848 -38.15 -46.81 18.78
C PRO A 848 -38.05 -46.50 20.32
N SER A 849 -38.25 -45.22 20.71
CA SER A 849 -38.76 -44.71 22.03
C SER A 849 -37.85 -44.81 23.29
N GLU A 850 -37.82 -43.89 24.26
CA GLU A 850 -38.31 -42.49 24.35
C GLU A 850 -37.69 -41.74 25.58
N LEU A 851 -37.71 -40.40 25.52
CA LEU A 851 -37.79 -39.42 26.64
C LEU A 851 -36.60 -39.06 27.59
N HIS A 852 -36.42 -37.72 27.69
CA HIS A 852 -36.08 -36.90 28.87
C HIS A 852 -34.60 -36.81 29.35
N ARG A 853 -34.07 -35.63 29.77
CA ARG A 853 -34.59 -34.23 29.82
C ARG A 853 -33.43 -33.23 30.02
N LYS A 854 -33.71 -31.91 29.82
CA LYS A 854 -32.85 -30.69 29.92
C LYS A 854 -32.29 -30.26 28.55
N MET A 855 -32.70 -29.17 27.88
CA MET A 855 -33.04 -27.79 28.30
C MET A 855 -31.92 -27.15 29.14
N GLU A 856 -31.37 -25.97 28.86
CA GLU A 856 -31.50 -25.00 27.74
C GLU A 856 -30.12 -24.85 27.01
N GLU A 857 -29.88 -24.05 25.96
CA GLU A 857 -30.65 -23.01 25.26
C GLU A 857 -30.24 -22.91 23.76
N LEU A 858 -31.10 -22.30 22.93
CA LEU A 858 -30.87 -21.79 21.56
C LEU A 858 -31.68 -20.48 21.44
N PRO A 859 -31.27 -19.45 20.67
CA PRO A 859 -31.35 -19.41 19.18
C PRO A 859 -30.09 -18.76 18.54
N GLU A 860 -29.83 -18.60 17.23
CA GLU A 860 -30.21 -19.16 15.91
C GLU A 860 -29.14 -18.61 14.90
N ARG A 861 -28.90 -19.07 13.66
CA ARG A 861 -29.42 -20.11 12.75
C ARG A 861 -28.20 -20.72 11.99
N GLU A 862 -28.21 -21.97 11.50
CA GLU A 862 -28.72 -22.45 10.18
C GLU A 862 -28.33 -21.58 8.97
N SER A 863 -27.90 -22.09 7.81
CA SER A 863 -27.53 -23.44 7.34
C SER A 863 -27.03 -23.26 5.89
N GLN A 864 -25.79 -23.62 5.57
CA GLN A 864 -25.41 -24.79 4.76
C GLN A 864 -25.77 -24.78 3.25
N GLN A 865 -24.85 -25.39 2.48
CA GLN A 865 -25.01 -25.98 1.14
C GLN A 865 -25.06 -25.04 -0.10
N GLN A 866 -23.92 -25.04 -0.80
CA GLN A 866 -23.76 -25.00 -2.26
C GLN A 866 -24.41 -26.28 -2.90
N PRO A 867 -24.45 -26.52 -4.24
CA PRO A 867 -23.88 -25.78 -5.38
C PRO A 867 -24.78 -25.70 -6.67
N GLU A 868 -24.21 -25.17 -7.79
CA GLU A 868 -24.50 -25.48 -9.23
C GLU A 868 -25.95 -25.20 -9.79
N GLU A 869 -26.24 -25.00 -11.10
CA GLU A 869 -25.49 -24.88 -12.38
C GLU A 869 -26.35 -24.19 -13.50
N GLU A 870 -25.69 -23.78 -14.62
CA GLU A 870 -26.16 -23.63 -16.03
C GLU A 870 -27.44 -22.80 -16.42
N GLY A 871 -27.59 -22.28 -17.66
CA GLY A 871 -26.73 -22.25 -18.86
C GLY A 871 -27.40 -21.62 -20.11
N ALA A 872 -26.62 -21.39 -21.19
CA ALA A 872 -26.99 -21.18 -22.62
C ALA A 872 -25.68 -20.89 -23.42
N GLU A 873 -25.14 -21.79 -24.25
CA GLU A 873 -25.45 -22.07 -25.68
C GLU A 873 -25.18 -20.86 -26.62
N GLN A 874 -24.44 -20.96 -27.74
CA GLN A 874 -24.44 -21.95 -28.85
C GLN A 874 -23.00 -22.34 -29.31
N GLU A 875 -22.70 -23.60 -29.65
CA GLU A 875 -22.62 -24.23 -31.01
C GLU A 875 -21.76 -23.47 -32.07
N ALA A 876 -20.94 -24.09 -32.93
CA ALA A 876 -20.71 -25.50 -33.30
C ALA A 876 -19.23 -25.76 -33.72
N GLY A 877 -18.80 -27.03 -33.85
CA GLY A 877 -17.57 -27.43 -34.57
C GLY A 877 -17.88 -28.02 -35.95
N PRO A 878 -17.04 -28.89 -36.55
CA PRO A 878 -15.57 -29.01 -36.53
C PRO A 878 -15.00 -28.89 -37.98
N SER A 879 -13.67 -29.04 -38.22
CA SER A 879 -13.06 -29.68 -39.43
C SER A 879 -11.59 -29.28 -39.77
N LYS A 880 -10.97 -30.20 -40.52
CA LYS A 880 -9.63 -30.32 -41.16
C LYS A 880 -9.03 -29.12 -41.96
N PRO A 881 -7.74 -29.21 -42.39
CA PRO A 881 -6.99 -28.14 -43.09
C PRO A 881 -7.15 -28.12 -44.62
N PRO A 882 -6.71 -27.03 -45.27
CA PRO A 882 -5.85 -27.05 -46.49
C PRO A 882 -4.62 -26.13 -46.31
N GLU A 883 -3.48 -26.20 -47.02
CA GLU A 883 -3.10 -26.60 -48.40
C GLU A 883 -3.27 -25.49 -49.48
N GLU A 884 -2.13 -25.14 -50.13
CA GLU A 884 -1.94 -24.22 -51.28
C GLU A 884 -2.38 -22.74 -51.10
N GLN A 885 -1.92 -21.70 -51.84
CA GLN A 885 -1.15 -21.51 -53.09
C GLN A 885 -0.12 -20.36 -52.83
N ALA A 886 1.14 -20.33 -53.29
CA ALA A 886 1.68 -20.40 -54.67
C ALA A 886 1.40 -19.15 -55.54
N GLU A 887 2.36 -18.21 -55.61
CA GLU A 887 2.63 -17.25 -56.72
C GLU A 887 4.04 -16.65 -56.50
N THR A 888 5.13 -17.17 -57.06
CA THR A 888 5.69 -17.04 -58.43
C THR A 888 6.36 -15.71 -58.80
N SER A 889 7.69 -15.71 -58.79
CA SER A 889 8.57 -15.15 -59.84
C SER A 889 9.94 -15.86 -59.69
N ARG A 890 10.42 -16.71 -60.61
CA ARG A 890 10.80 -16.53 -62.03
C ARG A 890 11.86 -15.42 -62.21
N LEU A 891 13.01 -15.63 -62.88
CA LEU A 891 13.60 -16.79 -63.59
C LEU A 891 15.14 -16.59 -63.71
N ASP A 892 15.88 -17.69 -63.91
CA ASP A 892 17.18 -17.87 -64.62
C ASP A 892 18.42 -16.99 -64.30
N GLY A 893 19.67 -17.47 -64.38
CA GLY A 893 20.16 -18.84 -64.66
C GLY A 893 21.67 -18.90 -65.00
N PHE A 894 22.23 -20.12 -64.98
CA PHE A 894 23.50 -20.57 -65.59
C PHE A 894 24.89 -20.16 -65.05
N ASN A 895 25.47 -21.12 -64.29
CA ASN A 895 26.85 -21.67 -64.36
C ASN A 895 27.85 -21.12 -65.42
N ASN A 896 29.12 -20.93 -65.02
CA ASN A 896 30.22 -21.90 -65.33
C ASN A 896 31.66 -21.47 -64.89
N LEU A 897 32.43 -22.46 -64.39
CA LEU A 897 33.88 -22.75 -64.60
C LEU A 897 35.01 -21.77 -64.13
N SER A 898 35.69 -22.20 -63.04
CA SER A 898 37.16 -22.39 -62.74
C SER A 898 38.27 -22.12 -63.81
N PRO A 899 39.60 -22.27 -63.51
CA PRO A 899 40.43 -22.10 -62.28
C PRO A 899 41.83 -21.40 -62.49
N SER A 900 42.61 -21.16 -61.41
CA SER A 900 44.10 -21.01 -61.39
C SER A 900 44.59 -20.97 -59.91
N GLU A 901 45.40 -21.91 -59.38
CA GLU A 901 46.88 -22.02 -59.48
C GLU A 901 47.66 -20.80 -58.87
N LYS A 902 48.65 -20.90 -57.96
CA LYS A 902 49.53 -22.02 -57.53
C LYS A 902 49.96 -22.01 -56.04
N MET A 903 50.12 -23.24 -55.52
CA MET A 903 51.09 -23.81 -54.56
C MET A 903 52.21 -22.95 -53.91
N THR A 904 52.40 -23.18 -52.61
CA THR A 904 53.71 -23.56 -52.02
C THR A 904 53.52 -24.63 -50.93
N GLU A 905 54.55 -25.45 -50.71
CA GLU A 905 54.48 -26.76 -50.03
C GLU A 905 54.81 -26.76 -48.52
N CYS A 906 54.26 -27.80 -47.84
CA CYS A 906 54.81 -28.51 -46.66
C CYS A 906 55.04 -27.71 -45.35
N GLN A 907 54.82 -28.26 -44.15
CA GLN A 907 54.94 -29.66 -43.70
C GLN A 907 53.79 -30.10 -42.77
N LEU A 908 53.53 -31.41 -42.73
CA LEU A 908 52.62 -32.09 -41.81
C LEU A 908 53.33 -32.52 -40.52
N GLU A 909 52.63 -32.48 -39.38
CA GLU A 909 52.74 -33.37 -38.20
C GLU A 909 51.46 -33.14 -37.33
N PRO A 910 51.05 -34.05 -36.43
CA PRO A 910 49.64 -34.45 -36.36
C PRO A 910 48.73 -33.73 -35.35
N VAL A 911 47.44 -33.70 -35.70
CA VAL A 911 46.31 -33.25 -34.85
C VAL A 911 45.98 -34.27 -33.76
N PRO A 912 45.91 -33.89 -32.47
CA PRO A 912 45.21 -34.68 -31.46
C PRO A 912 43.70 -34.50 -31.59
N LYS A 913 43.00 -35.53 -32.07
CA LYS A 913 41.53 -35.60 -32.03
C LYS A 913 41.06 -35.84 -30.59
N ALA A 914 40.46 -34.83 -29.96
CA ALA A 914 39.61 -34.99 -28.77
C ALA A 914 38.46 -33.97 -28.79
N PRO A 915 37.29 -34.26 -28.21
CA PRO A 915 36.03 -33.72 -28.73
C PRO A 915 35.60 -32.40 -28.10
N TRP A 916 35.48 -31.37 -28.93
CA TRP A 916 34.61 -30.24 -28.64
C TRP A 916 33.15 -30.72 -28.81
N TYR A 917 32.45 -31.10 -27.73
CA TYR A 917 30.98 -30.97 -27.57
C TYR A 917 30.40 -31.46 -26.22
N PHE A 918 31.17 -31.43 -25.13
CA PHE A 918 30.62 -31.50 -23.77
C PHE A 918 31.23 -30.39 -22.91
N GLY A 919 30.40 -29.60 -22.22
CA GLY A 919 30.85 -28.59 -21.26
C GLY A 919 30.13 -27.24 -21.30
N VAL A 920 29.46 -26.84 -22.40
CA VAL A 920 28.76 -25.53 -22.46
C VAL A 920 27.69 -25.43 -21.38
N GLU A 921 26.89 -26.48 -21.20
CA GLU A 921 25.82 -26.52 -20.19
C GLU A 921 26.37 -26.57 -18.75
N GLU A 922 27.51 -27.22 -18.52
CA GLU A 922 28.16 -27.27 -17.21
C GLU A 922 28.85 -25.95 -16.84
N VAL A 923 29.46 -25.29 -17.82
CA VAL A 923 29.99 -23.93 -17.69
C VAL A 923 28.84 -22.96 -17.43
N TRP A 924 27.70 -23.09 -18.11
CA TRP A 924 26.50 -22.31 -17.81
C TRP A 924 25.96 -22.59 -16.40
N ARG A 925 25.86 -23.86 -15.98
CA ARG A 925 25.49 -24.26 -14.61
C ARG A 925 26.51 -23.78 -13.56
N ARG A 926 27.80 -23.60 -13.91
CA ARG A 926 28.81 -22.99 -13.04
C ARG A 926 28.61 -21.47 -12.96
N VAL A 927 28.49 -20.78 -14.10
CA VAL A 927 28.24 -19.32 -14.17
C VAL A 927 26.93 -18.93 -13.46
N VAL A 928 25.87 -19.74 -13.55
CA VAL A 928 24.62 -19.50 -12.81
C VAL A 928 24.80 -19.72 -11.31
N ARG A 929 25.56 -20.74 -10.89
CA ARG A 929 25.91 -20.91 -9.46
C ARG A 929 26.74 -19.74 -8.95
N ASP A 930 27.76 -19.32 -9.67
CA ASP A 930 28.63 -18.19 -9.31
C ASP A 930 27.85 -16.86 -9.30
N ARG A 931 26.91 -16.66 -10.23
CA ARG A 931 26.00 -15.50 -10.25
C ARG A 931 25.08 -15.49 -9.03
N ARG A 932 24.54 -16.66 -8.64
CA ARG A 932 23.72 -16.82 -7.43
C ARG A 932 24.54 -16.64 -6.15
N LEU A 933 25.77 -17.15 -6.08
CA LEU A 933 26.70 -16.95 -4.97
C LEU A 933 27.04 -15.46 -4.81
N ARG A 934 27.50 -14.78 -5.87
CA ARG A 934 27.76 -13.33 -5.85
C ARG A 934 26.51 -12.49 -5.55
N GLN A 935 25.32 -13.00 -5.86
CA GLN A 935 24.07 -12.34 -5.49
C GLN A 935 23.76 -12.51 -4.00
N ARG A 936 23.91 -13.73 -3.44
CA ARG A 936 23.82 -13.96 -1.99
C ARG A 936 24.87 -13.19 -1.21
N GLU A 937 26.13 -13.19 -1.64
CA GLU A 937 27.19 -12.37 -1.03
C GLU A 937 26.86 -10.88 -1.04
N LYS A 938 26.19 -10.38 -2.09
CA LYS A 938 25.72 -8.99 -2.14
C LYS A 938 24.51 -8.75 -1.23
N GLU A 939 23.62 -9.73 -1.09
CA GLU A 939 22.47 -9.68 -0.19
C GLU A 939 22.93 -9.77 1.28
N GLU A 940 23.87 -10.64 1.61
CA GLU A 940 24.51 -10.72 2.93
C GLU A 940 25.34 -9.48 3.24
N LYS A 941 26.18 -8.99 2.32
CA LYS A 941 26.90 -7.71 2.52
C LYS A 941 25.93 -6.54 2.69
N LYS A 942 24.76 -6.56 2.06
CA LYS A 942 23.69 -5.59 2.33
C LYS A 942 23.07 -5.78 3.72
N ARG A 943 22.74 -7.01 4.13
CA ARG A 943 22.21 -7.29 5.47
C ARG A 943 23.20 -6.91 6.57
N LEU A 944 24.48 -7.24 6.41
CA LEU A 944 25.57 -6.82 7.30
C LEU A 944 25.76 -5.29 7.30
N ALA A 945 25.66 -4.62 6.15
CA ALA A 945 25.72 -3.16 6.08
C ALA A 945 24.49 -2.49 6.74
N GLU A 946 23.29 -3.05 6.56
CA GLU A 946 22.06 -2.61 7.23
C GLU A 946 22.14 -2.84 8.74
N GLU A 947 22.61 -4.01 9.18
CA GLU A 947 22.79 -4.34 10.59
C GLU A 947 23.85 -3.46 11.25
N ASN A 948 25.00 -3.24 10.60
CA ASN A 948 26.03 -2.30 11.06
C ASN A 948 25.49 -0.86 11.13
N LYS A 949 24.59 -0.47 10.22
CA LYS A 949 23.92 0.84 10.24
C LYS A 949 22.93 0.97 11.40
N TRP A 950 22.27 -0.11 11.82
CA TRP A 950 21.46 -0.13 13.05
C TRP A 950 22.30 -0.18 14.34
N ARG A 951 23.52 -0.75 14.27
CA ARG A 951 24.48 -0.82 15.38
C ARG A 951 25.34 0.45 15.54
N GLN A 952 25.25 1.41 14.62
CA GLN A 952 25.99 2.68 14.71
C GLN A 952 25.19 3.72 15.51
N LEU A 953 25.72 4.13 16.66
CA LEU A 953 25.11 5.19 17.48
C LEU A 953 25.32 6.59 16.85
N PRO A 954 24.51 7.60 17.20
CA PRO A 954 24.66 8.97 16.65
C PRO A 954 26.00 9.67 16.93
N ASN A 955 26.83 9.12 17.82
CA ASN A 955 28.19 9.56 18.11
C ASN A 955 29.26 8.82 17.29
N GLY A 956 28.86 8.00 16.31
CA GLY A 956 29.75 7.24 15.42
C GLY A 956 30.29 5.92 16.00
N VAL A 957 29.98 5.59 17.26
CA VAL A 957 30.46 4.37 17.93
C VAL A 957 29.54 3.19 17.60
N TYR A 958 30.12 2.05 17.22
CA TYR A 958 29.39 0.80 17.01
C TYR A 958 29.10 0.10 18.35
N THR A 959 27.85 -0.31 18.57
CA THR A 959 27.41 -1.05 19.75
C THR A 959 27.11 -2.51 19.44
N THR A 960 27.60 -3.41 20.29
CA THR A 960 27.27 -4.85 20.25
C THR A 960 25.95 -5.16 20.96
N ALA A 961 25.42 -4.23 21.76
CA ALA A 961 24.16 -4.43 22.48
C ALA A 961 22.97 -4.57 21.53
N GLU A 962 22.10 -5.56 21.80
CA GLU A 962 20.86 -5.76 21.05
C GLU A 962 19.91 -4.57 21.20
N ALA A 963 19.26 -4.19 20.10
CA ALA A 963 18.27 -3.12 20.10
C ALA A 963 17.05 -3.52 20.95
N ARG A 964 16.81 -2.79 22.04
CA ARG A 964 15.66 -3.05 22.91
C ARG A 964 14.35 -2.85 22.13
N PRO A 965 13.35 -3.74 22.27
CA PRO A 965 12.03 -3.54 21.69
C PRO A 965 11.45 -2.16 22.06
N ASN A 966 11.05 -1.38 21.06
CA ASN A 966 10.56 -0.02 21.21
C ASN A 966 9.01 0.07 21.25
N ALA A 967 8.32 -1.05 21.08
CA ALA A 967 6.87 -1.17 21.14
C ALA A 967 6.45 -2.52 21.76
N TYR A 968 5.21 -2.60 22.22
CA TYR A 968 4.55 -3.83 22.64
C TYR A 968 3.17 -3.94 21.97
N ILE A 969 2.63 -5.16 21.87
CA ILE A 969 1.26 -5.38 21.36
C ILE A 969 0.35 -5.57 22.58
N PRO A 970 -0.65 -4.71 22.81
CA PRO A 970 -1.63 -4.90 23.87
C PRO A 970 -2.49 -6.14 23.60
N LEU A 971 -2.72 -6.97 24.63
CA LEU A 971 -3.51 -8.20 24.52
C LEU A 971 -4.99 -7.95 24.21
N ASP A 972 -5.50 -6.76 24.52
CA ASP A 972 -6.91 -6.37 24.36
C ASP A 972 -7.21 -5.66 23.02
N ASP A 973 -6.20 -5.43 22.16
CA ASP A 973 -6.40 -4.79 20.86
C ASP A 973 -6.78 -5.80 19.78
N ARG A 974 -8.04 -5.73 19.30
CA ARG A 974 -8.57 -6.57 18.21
C ARG A 974 -7.81 -6.44 16.87
N LEU A 975 -6.97 -5.42 16.71
CA LEU A 975 -6.18 -5.17 15.50
C LEU A 975 -4.71 -5.61 15.64
N GLY A 976 -4.25 -5.97 16.84
CA GLY A 976 -2.88 -6.45 17.08
C GLY A 976 -1.77 -5.45 16.73
N LEU A 977 -2.05 -4.14 16.84
CA LEU A 977 -1.10 -3.11 16.39
C LEU A 977 -0.04 -2.81 17.47
N PRO A 978 1.26 -2.70 17.10
CA PRO A 978 2.32 -2.42 18.06
C PRO A 978 2.28 -0.96 18.54
N VAL A 979 2.10 -0.78 19.85
CA VAL A 979 2.06 0.51 20.54
C VAL A 979 3.46 0.86 21.08
N PRO A 980 4.03 2.03 20.75
CA PRO A 980 5.37 2.40 21.21
C PRO A 980 5.42 2.58 22.74
N PHE A 981 6.55 2.22 23.35
CA PHE A 981 6.79 2.56 24.76
C PHE A 981 6.90 4.09 24.90
N GLY A 982 6.07 4.66 25.76
CA GLY A 982 6.04 6.10 26.03
C GLY A 982 7.31 6.60 26.73
N ARG A 983 7.34 7.91 27.03
CA ARG A 983 8.50 8.62 27.61
C ARG A 983 9.02 8.03 28.94
N PHE A 984 8.20 7.19 29.59
CA PHE A 984 8.59 6.34 30.71
C PHE A 984 8.23 4.88 30.36
N PRO A 985 9.19 3.99 30.09
CA PRO A 985 8.90 2.57 29.93
C PRO A 985 8.47 1.97 31.28
N PRO A 986 7.54 0.99 31.30
CA PRO A 986 7.13 0.33 32.53
C PRO A 986 8.28 -0.50 33.10
N VAL A 987 9.04 0.09 34.03
CA VAL A 987 10.08 -0.60 34.79
C VAL A 987 9.41 -1.64 35.69
N LYS A 988 9.59 -2.93 35.41
CA LYS A 988 9.41 -3.97 36.45
C LYS A 988 10.52 -3.77 37.49
N PRO A 989 10.22 -3.35 38.74
CA PRO A 989 11.23 -3.31 39.77
C PRO A 989 11.68 -4.74 40.06
N ARG A 990 12.97 -5.04 39.84
CA ARG A 990 13.58 -6.22 40.46
C ARG A 990 13.67 -5.95 41.97
N PRO A 991 13.40 -6.93 42.85
CA PRO A 991 13.58 -6.74 44.28
C PRO A 991 15.03 -6.32 44.57
N GLN A 992 15.20 -5.30 45.41
CA GLN A 992 16.54 -4.82 45.78
C GLN A 992 17.28 -5.94 46.52
N GLY A 993 18.38 -6.43 45.92
CA GLY A 993 19.32 -7.31 46.59
C GLY A 993 19.93 -6.59 47.79
N ALA A 994 19.96 -7.24 48.95
CA ALA A 994 20.27 -6.65 50.26
C ALA A 994 21.73 -6.18 50.47
N TYR A 995 22.52 -6.01 49.41
CA TYR A 995 23.95 -5.68 49.45
C TYR A 995 24.35 -4.68 48.36
N MET A 996 23.98 -3.40 48.51
CA MET A 996 24.72 -2.30 47.90
C MET A 996 24.97 -1.19 48.92
N ARG A 997 26.24 -0.76 48.99
CA ARG A 997 26.77 0.14 50.01
C ARG A 997 26.29 1.56 49.78
N HIS A 998 25.96 2.28 50.86
CA HIS A 998 25.57 3.68 50.80
C HIS A 998 26.72 4.55 50.27
N TYR A 999 26.54 5.17 49.11
CA TYR A 999 27.33 6.32 48.71
C TYR A 999 26.66 7.60 49.23
N ARG A 1000 27.43 8.40 49.95
CA ARG A 1000 26.96 9.61 50.64
C ARG A 1000 26.92 10.76 49.63
N ASN A 1001 25.73 11.29 49.33
CA ASN A 1001 25.57 12.41 48.41
C ASN A 1001 26.39 13.63 48.88
N GLN A 1002 27.15 14.24 47.96
CA GLN A 1002 27.83 15.50 48.21
C GLN A 1002 26.82 16.65 48.13
N THR A 1003 26.73 17.44 49.19
CA THR A 1003 25.95 18.68 49.23
C THR A 1003 26.65 19.76 48.41
N VAL A 1004 26.10 20.12 47.26
CA VAL A 1004 26.56 21.27 46.46
C VAL A 1004 26.04 22.56 47.10
N LYS A 1005 26.94 23.48 47.44
CA LYS A 1005 26.59 24.84 47.88
C LYS A 1005 26.12 25.68 46.69
N PRO A 1006 25.13 26.57 46.84
CA PRO A 1006 24.84 27.57 45.82
C PRO A 1006 25.97 28.60 45.79
N TRP A 1007 26.39 28.99 44.59
CA TRP A 1007 27.19 30.19 44.36
C TRP A 1007 26.54 31.00 43.25
N ASN A 1008 26.33 32.28 43.52
CA ASN A 1008 25.77 33.24 42.60
C ASN A 1008 26.81 33.62 41.54
N PHE A 1009 26.41 33.73 40.28
CA PHE A 1009 26.36 35.00 39.55
C PHE A 1009 25.46 34.85 38.31
#